data_AF-A0A8T2PVS6-F1
#
_entry.id   AF-A0A8T2PVS6-F1
#
_cell.length_a   1.000
_cell.length_b   1.000
_cell.length_c   1.000
_cell.angle_alpha   90.00
_cell.angle_beta   90.00
_cell.angle_gamma   90.00
#
_symmetry.space_group_name_H-M   'P 1'
#
loop_
_entity.id
_entity.type
_entity.pdbx_description
1 polymer ?
#
loop_
_entity_poly.entity_id
_entity_poly.type
_entity_poly.pdbx_seq_one_letter_code
_entity_poly.pdbx_strand_id
1 'polypeptide(L)'
;MGKEKTHINIVVIGHVDSGKSTTTGHLIYKCGGIDKRTIEKFEKEAAEMGKGSFKYAWVLDKLKAERERGITIDISLWKFETSKYYVTIIDAPGHRDFIKNMITGTSQADCAVLIVAGGVGEFEAGISKNGQTREHALLAYTLGVKQLIVGVNKMDSTEPPYSQKRFEEITKEVSAYIKKIGYNPATVAFVPISGWHGDNMLEPSTNMTWFKGWKVERKEGNANGVTLLEALDSIMPPTRPTDKPLRLPLQDVYKIGGIGTVPVGRVETGILKPGMVVTFAPANVTTEVKSVEMHHESLAEALPGDNVGFNVKNVSVKEIRRGNVTGDSKNDPPQEAGNFTAQVIILNHPGQISQGYAPVLDCHTAHIACKFSELKEKIDRRSGKKLEDNPKFLKSGDAAIVLMVPGKPMCVESFATYPPLGRFAVRDMRQTVAVGVIKAVEKKTASGGKVTNVTCPWRPAPPPQDLKESVLFLQGDEPNYASEKISTKEGEWGPTKASHLYTRKSAPLCTLGQIGRERLLWRESSSMVRDSRDAEVYTTARPTSPSTPTTLLEAQRESQSQTACLYGIEENKELPSDLSRWIKQRVKQLNVHRADQQRAAKLVNHLRDNLLEYLKNNEKVLYKSPTVLNTGSYYEKVKINDPNEFDMMLLIPTPRLNWTELEGYNGLHYSVSLTRPTRTKIQDFLLDDTLTISATKILKDTRFLVKHFISTYKVPDDAGQWVLNRKLPSSPAVTLSLMLKEQDEDQVGEELLSLDIVPALEVSTSQAWPLAARNGLKVDNWLGKKVRRNLTSQGFYFVPKKPAGRNLSDKAKESWRISFSHIEKEIIMNHGQARTCCENTASKCCRKKCFKLLKCLIEGLKVRYPEDLECLCSYHGKTTFLHTLSARGNDSQWALNDIPSCFMTLLLDLENHACNGQLPHFFVPACNLFAPPAFPRKALNFLIEALKEQRKLGLPLLQPPSPAPPLTLNPSIPHPSSCIQNSLSKDQGEKKENPMRELRIRKLCLNICVGESGDRLTRAAKVLEQLTGQTPVFSKGLPCGLPCISDFLGVKILLLFTNASCAACDWARYTVRSFGIRRNEKIAVHCTVRGAKAEEILEKGLKVREYELRKNNFSDTGNFGFGIQEHIDLGIKYDPSIGIYGLDFYVVLGRPGFSIADKKQKTGRIGFRHRIRKEEAMRWFQQKYDGIILPGK
;
A
#
# COMPACT_ATOMS: atom_id res chain seq x y z
N MET A 1 -19.34 -4.31 44.67
CA MET A 1 -18.75 -4.73 43.38
C MET A 1 -19.88 -4.98 42.40
N GLY A 2 -19.74 -4.61 41.13
CA GLY A 2 -20.73 -4.99 40.11
C GLY A 2 -20.71 -6.51 39.88
N LYS A 3 -21.83 -7.10 39.46
CA LYS A 3 -21.83 -8.50 38.99
C LYS A 3 -21.07 -8.56 37.67
N GLU A 4 -20.21 -9.56 37.52
CA GLU A 4 -19.46 -9.83 36.30
C GLU A 4 -20.44 -10.14 35.15
N LYS A 5 -20.41 -9.32 34.09
CA LYS A 5 -21.34 -9.41 32.96
C LYS A 5 -20.84 -10.42 31.94
N THR A 6 -21.72 -11.26 31.40
CA THR A 6 -21.31 -12.26 30.40
C THR A 6 -20.96 -11.60 29.07
N HIS A 7 -19.87 -12.03 28.43
CA HIS A 7 -19.50 -11.60 27.07
C HIS A 7 -20.39 -12.26 26.00
N ILE A 8 -20.86 -11.48 25.03
CA ILE A 8 -21.62 -11.94 23.85
C ILE A 8 -21.10 -11.23 22.60
N ASN A 9 -20.88 -12.00 21.52
CA ASN A 9 -20.52 -11.47 20.20
C ASN A 9 -21.75 -11.37 19.29
N ILE A 10 -21.94 -10.23 18.63
CA ILE A 10 -23.13 -9.97 17.79
C ILE A 10 -22.69 -9.45 16.42
N VAL A 11 -23.19 -10.06 15.35
CA VAL A 11 -22.94 -9.60 13.97
C VAL A 11 -24.14 -8.86 13.39
N VAL A 12 -23.90 -7.69 12.81
CA VAL A 12 -24.93 -6.86 12.18
C VAL A 12 -24.90 -7.11 10.66
N ILE A 13 -26.00 -7.65 10.12
CA ILE A 13 -26.11 -8.18 8.76
C ILE A 13 -27.34 -7.62 8.04
N GLY A 14 -27.33 -7.59 6.71
CA GLY A 14 -28.41 -6.97 5.92
C GLY A 14 -27.93 -6.35 4.61
N HIS A 15 -28.86 -5.94 3.74
CA HIS A 15 -28.57 -5.41 2.39
C HIS A 15 -27.62 -4.20 2.42
N VAL A 16 -26.95 -3.93 1.30
CA VAL A 16 -26.39 -2.59 1.02
C VAL A 16 -27.47 -1.52 1.27
N ASP A 17 -27.06 -0.38 1.80
CA ASP A 17 -27.87 0.80 2.15
C ASP A 17 -29.06 0.60 3.12
N SER A 18 -29.27 -0.60 3.66
CA SER A 18 -30.23 -0.87 4.75
C SER A 18 -29.90 -0.16 6.08
N GLY A 19 -28.77 0.55 6.16
CA GLY A 19 -28.40 1.39 7.31
C GLY A 19 -27.77 0.64 8.50
N LYS A 20 -27.19 -0.55 8.29
CA LYS A 20 -26.43 -1.33 9.29
C LYS A 20 -25.49 -0.45 10.13
N SER A 21 -24.50 0.12 9.47
CA SER A 21 -23.40 0.88 10.09
C SER A 21 -23.90 2.17 10.77
N THR A 22 -24.97 2.78 10.24
CA THR A 22 -25.67 3.90 10.89
C THR A 22 -26.32 3.45 12.20
N THR A 23 -27.05 2.34 12.18
CA THR A 23 -27.73 1.75 13.34
C THR A 23 -26.73 1.32 14.42
N THR A 24 -25.66 0.62 14.02
CA THR A 24 -24.54 0.23 14.87
C THR A 24 -23.86 1.45 15.50
N GLY A 25 -23.51 2.46 14.70
CA GLY A 25 -22.83 3.67 15.19
C GLY A 25 -23.68 4.50 16.14
N HIS A 26 -24.99 4.60 15.89
CA HIS A 26 -25.93 5.27 16.80
C HIS A 26 -26.06 4.50 18.12
N LEU A 27 -26.17 3.16 18.09
CA LEU A 27 -26.23 2.34 19.30
C LEU A 27 -24.99 2.52 20.18
N ILE A 28 -23.78 2.45 19.61
CA ILE A 28 -22.53 2.62 20.36
C ILE A 28 -22.42 4.04 20.93
N TYR A 29 -22.84 5.07 20.18
CA TYR A 29 -22.88 6.46 20.67
C TYR A 29 -23.82 6.62 21.88
N LYS A 30 -25.08 6.18 21.75
CA LYS A 30 -26.09 6.28 22.81
C LYS A 30 -25.72 5.44 24.05
N CYS A 31 -25.07 4.29 23.88
CA CYS A 31 -24.54 3.47 24.98
C CYS A 31 -23.21 3.99 25.56
N GLY A 32 -22.75 5.19 25.18
CA GLY A 32 -21.58 5.84 25.79
C GLY A 32 -20.22 5.27 25.40
N GLY A 33 -20.14 4.38 24.40
CA GLY A 33 -18.89 3.72 24.01
C GLY A 33 -17.89 4.61 23.27
N ILE A 34 -18.22 5.88 22.99
CA ILE A 34 -17.40 6.85 22.24
C ILE A 34 -17.58 8.26 22.82
N ASP A 35 -16.47 8.97 23.02
CA ASP A 35 -16.47 10.38 23.42
C ASP A 35 -17.21 11.29 22.42
N LYS A 36 -18.08 12.17 22.91
CA LYS A 36 -18.79 13.20 22.10
C LYS A 36 -17.85 13.97 21.18
N ARG A 37 -16.69 14.40 21.70
CA ARG A 37 -15.63 15.12 20.97
C ARG A 37 -15.08 14.36 19.75
N THR A 38 -15.07 13.03 19.81
CA THR A 38 -14.64 12.17 18.69
C THR A 38 -15.70 12.13 17.58
N ILE A 39 -16.99 12.19 17.95
CA ILE A 39 -18.11 12.24 17.00
C ILE A 39 -18.23 13.62 16.36
N GLU A 40 -18.15 14.72 17.13
CA GLU A 40 -18.09 16.09 16.60
C GLU A 40 -16.99 16.25 15.53
N LYS A 41 -15.83 15.63 15.76
CA LYS A 41 -14.72 15.58 14.81
C LYS A 41 -15.08 14.80 13.54
N PHE A 42 -15.75 13.65 13.64
CA PHE A 42 -16.17 12.87 12.48
C PHE A 42 -17.34 13.49 11.72
N GLU A 43 -18.29 14.15 12.40
CA GLU A 43 -19.34 14.97 11.78
C GLU A 43 -18.70 16.07 10.92
N LYS A 44 -17.69 16.77 11.46
CA LYS A 44 -16.95 17.79 10.70
C LYS A 44 -16.15 17.20 9.53
N GLU A 45 -15.39 16.13 9.71
CA GLU A 45 -14.66 15.49 8.61
C GLU A 45 -15.62 14.96 7.51
N ALA A 46 -16.81 14.46 7.88
CA ALA A 46 -17.83 14.00 6.95
C ALA A 46 -18.48 15.16 6.18
N ALA A 47 -18.76 16.29 6.85
CA ALA A 47 -19.24 17.51 6.21
C ALA A 47 -18.20 18.10 5.24
N GLU A 48 -16.92 18.14 5.62
CA GLU A 48 -15.81 18.59 4.75
C GLU A 48 -15.64 17.72 3.49
N MET A 49 -16.12 16.46 3.50
CA MET A 49 -16.15 15.57 2.32
C MET A 49 -17.52 15.48 1.63
N GLY A 50 -18.48 16.36 1.96
CA GLY A 50 -19.81 16.39 1.35
C GLY A 50 -20.72 15.20 1.71
N LYS A 51 -20.39 14.44 2.76
CA LYS A 51 -21.07 13.21 3.19
C LYS A 51 -21.64 13.30 4.62
N GLY A 52 -22.17 14.45 5.01
CA GLY A 52 -22.70 14.68 6.37
C GLY A 52 -23.77 13.68 6.84
N SER A 53 -24.52 13.08 5.90
CA SER A 53 -25.50 12.00 6.16
C SER A 53 -24.89 10.68 6.66
N PHE A 54 -23.56 10.50 6.60
CA PHE A 54 -22.89 9.26 7.00
C PHE A 54 -22.26 9.30 8.40
N LYS A 55 -22.55 10.33 9.22
CA LYS A 55 -21.85 10.58 10.49
C LYS A 55 -21.73 9.39 11.46
N TYR A 56 -22.77 8.57 11.59
CA TYR A 56 -22.74 7.39 12.47
C TYR A 56 -22.00 6.20 11.83
N ALA A 57 -22.04 6.04 10.50
CA ALA A 57 -21.26 5.01 9.81
C ALA A 57 -19.74 5.32 9.84
N TRP A 58 -19.37 6.60 9.77
CA TRP A 58 -17.98 7.09 9.84
C TRP A 58 -17.21 6.74 11.11
N VAL A 59 -17.92 6.42 12.19
CA VAL A 59 -17.36 5.84 13.41
C VAL A 59 -16.70 4.48 13.11
N LEU A 60 -17.36 3.67 12.29
CA LEU A 60 -17.02 2.28 12.01
C LEU A 60 -16.06 2.18 10.82
N ASP A 61 -16.37 2.91 9.74
CA ASP A 61 -15.59 2.98 8.50
C ASP A 61 -14.24 3.68 8.76
N LYS A 62 -13.18 2.89 8.96
CA LYS A 62 -11.82 3.35 9.26
C LYS A 62 -10.93 3.42 8.03
N LEU A 63 -11.25 2.69 6.96
CA LEU A 63 -10.47 2.70 5.72
C LEU A 63 -10.88 3.89 4.83
N LYS A 64 -9.89 4.49 4.16
CA LYS A 64 -10.14 5.59 3.21
C LYS A 64 -11.08 5.17 2.07
N ALA A 65 -10.95 3.94 1.58
CA ALA A 65 -11.81 3.38 0.54
C ALA A 65 -13.27 3.17 0.98
N GLU A 66 -13.51 2.90 2.26
CA GLU A 66 -14.87 2.79 2.82
C GLU A 66 -15.54 4.16 2.81
N ARG A 67 -14.88 5.17 3.40
CA ARG A 67 -15.35 6.56 3.45
C ARG A 67 -15.58 7.14 2.04
N GLU A 68 -14.67 6.87 1.10
CA GLU A 68 -14.80 7.30 -0.30
C GLU A 68 -16.00 6.66 -1.01
N ARG A 69 -16.27 5.38 -0.79
CA ARG A 69 -17.39 4.68 -1.43
C ARG A 69 -18.73 4.81 -0.69
N GLY A 70 -18.71 5.10 0.61
CA GLY A 70 -19.90 5.09 1.48
C GLY A 70 -20.36 3.68 1.86
N ILE A 71 -19.50 2.67 1.72
CA ILE A 71 -19.81 1.27 2.05
C ILE A 71 -18.67 0.66 2.88
N THR A 72 -19.03 -0.06 3.93
CA THR A 72 -18.10 -0.87 4.74
C THR A 72 -17.53 -2.02 3.90
N ILE A 73 -16.23 -2.28 4.05
CA ILE A 73 -15.46 -3.24 3.24
C ILE A 73 -14.90 -4.35 4.14
N ASP A 74 -14.19 -3.95 5.20
CA ASP A 74 -13.63 -4.86 6.20
C ASP A 74 -14.47 -4.84 7.48
N ILE A 75 -14.20 -5.76 8.40
CA ILE A 75 -14.97 -5.92 9.63
C ILE A 75 -14.50 -4.88 10.66
N SER A 76 -15.44 -4.14 11.26
CA SER A 76 -15.12 -3.35 12.46
C SER A 76 -15.60 -4.07 13.73
N LEU A 77 -14.71 -4.15 14.73
CA LEU A 77 -15.01 -4.69 16.06
C LEU A 77 -15.11 -3.54 17.06
N TRP A 78 -16.23 -3.48 17.78
CA TRP A 78 -16.51 -2.47 18.79
C TRP A 78 -17.18 -3.08 20.02
N LYS A 79 -17.04 -2.42 21.18
CA LYS A 79 -17.65 -2.87 22.44
C LYS A 79 -18.57 -1.80 23.01
N PHE A 80 -19.62 -2.25 23.68
CA PHE A 80 -20.45 -1.46 24.59
C PHE A 80 -21.04 -2.37 25.67
N GLU A 81 -21.65 -1.77 26.69
CA GLU A 81 -22.31 -2.49 27.78
C GLU A 81 -23.83 -2.44 27.65
N THR A 82 -24.50 -3.53 28.01
CA THR A 82 -25.95 -3.56 28.30
C THR A 82 -26.18 -3.76 29.80
N SER A 83 -27.42 -3.98 30.21
CA SER A 83 -27.77 -4.26 31.62
C SER A 83 -27.12 -5.57 32.10
N LYS A 84 -27.08 -6.59 31.23
CA LYS A 84 -26.62 -7.96 31.56
C LYS A 84 -25.26 -8.33 30.95
N TYR A 85 -24.89 -7.72 29.81
CA TYR A 85 -23.86 -8.25 28.94
C TYR A 85 -22.78 -7.24 28.54
N TYR A 86 -21.58 -7.77 28.31
CA TYR A 86 -20.53 -7.10 27.54
C TYR A 86 -20.68 -7.50 26.07
N VAL A 87 -21.19 -6.58 25.25
CA VAL A 87 -21.50 -6.87 23.85
C VAL A 87 -20.37 -6.40 22.94
N THR A 88 -19.81 -7.33 22.17
CA THR A 88 -18.92 -7.01 21.05
C THR A 88 -19.74 -7.00 19.76
N ILE A 89 -19.91 -5.83 19.12
CA ILE A 89 -20.50 -5.75 17.78
C ILE A 89 -19.42 -5.96 16.71
N ILE A 90 -19.81 -6.76 15.73
CA ILE A 90 -19.13 -7.08 14.50
C ILE A 90 -19.95 -6.46 13.36
N ASP A 91 -19.58 -5.27 12.87
CA ASP A 91 -20.28 -4.66 11.73
C ASP A 91 -19.81 -5.35 10.44
N ALA A 92 -20.73 -5.97 9.71
CA ALA A 92 -20.41 -6.78 8.53
C ALA A 92 -20.74 -6.04 7.21
N PRO A 93 -19.86 -6.12 6.20
CA PRO A 93 -20.05 -5.41 4.95
C PRO A 93 -21.27 -5.93 4.17
N GLY A 94 -22.03 -5.02 3.56
CA GLY A 94 -23.22 -5.38 2.80
C GLY A 94 -22.95 -5.95 1.40
N HIS A 95 -21.84 -5.57 0.77
CA HIS A 95 -21.64 -5.78 -0.67
C HIS A 95 -21.20 -7.22 -1.02
N ARG A 96 -21.68 -7.74 -2.16
CA ARG A 96 -21.44 -9.13 -2.63
C ARG A 96 -19.95 -9.52 -2.67
N ASP A 97 -19.08 -8.60 -3.08
CA ASP A 97 -17.64 -8.83 -3.15
C ASP A 97 -16.97 -9.05 -1.78
N PHE A 98 -17.59 -8.52 -0.71
CA PHE A 98 -17.04 -8.53 0.65
C PHE A 98 -17.72 -9.58 1.55
N ILE A 99 -18.58 -10.44 1.00
CA ILE A 99 -19.20 -11.58 1.72
C ILE A 99 -18.15 -12.49 2.39
N LYS A 100 -16.92 -12.57 1.86
CA LYS A 100 -15.79 -13.30 2.50
C LYS A 100 -15.48 -12.78 3.92
N ASN A 101 -15.62 -11.47 4.12
CA ASN A 101 -15.39 -10.78 5.39
C ASN A 101 -16.63 -10.97 6.28
N MET A 102 -17.84 -10.79 5.73
CA MET A 102 -19.09 -11.07 6.43
C MET A 102 -19.14 -12.50 7.00
N ILE A 103 -18.69 -13.51 6.25
CA ILE A 103 -18.56 -14.90 6.72
C ILE A 103 -17.62 -15.00 7.94
N THR A 104 -16.44 -14.39 7.88
CA THR A 104 -15.43 -14.49 8.96
C THR A 104 -15.69 -13.58 10.17
N GLY A 105 -16.64 -12.65 10.07
CA GLY A 105 -17.25 -12.00 11.24
C GLY A 105 -18.41 -12.82 11.82
N THR A 106 -19.24 -13.41 10.96
CA THR A 106 -20.42 -14.18 11.35
C THR A 106 -20.05 -15.51 12.03
N SER A 107 -18.91 -16.13 11.70
CA SER A 107 -18.41 -17.31 12.42
C SER A 107 -18.01 -17.03 13.88
N GLN A 108 -17.79 -15.76 14.26
CA GLN A 108 -17.45 -15.37 15.62
C GLN A 108 -18.67 -14.97 16.47
N ALA A 109 -19.87 -14.95 15.90
CA ALA A 109 -21.06 -14.37 16.51
C ALA A 109 -21.97 -15.42 17.17
N ASP A 110 -22.54 -15.04 18.31
CA ASP A 110 -23.47 -15.86 19.10
C ASP A 110 -24.94 -15.51 18.76
N CYS A 111 -25.17 -14.28 18.28
CA CYS A 111 -26.45 -13.78 17.75
C CYS A 111 -26.20 -12.92 16.51
N ALA A 112 -27.17 -12.90 15.58
CA ALA A 112 -27.17 -12.01 14.42
C ALA A 112 -28.30 -10.97 14.54
N VAL A 113 -28.03 -9.73 14.12
CA VAL A 113 -29.03 -8.67 13.96
C VAL A 113 -29.20 -8.40 12.47
N LEU A 114 -30.35 -8.79 11.93
CA LEU A 114 -30.72 -8.61 10.52
C LEU A 114 -31.42 -7.27 10.33
N ILE A 115 -30.70 -6.30 9.77
CA ILE A 115 -31.22 -4.98 9.41
C ILE A 115 -31.89 -5.05 8.03
N VAL A 116 -33.17 -4.73 8.00
CA VAL A 116 -34.05 -4.73 6.82
C VAL A 116 -34.59 -3.33 6.63
N ALA A 117 -34.51 -2.76 5.43
CA ALA A 117 -35.09 -1.44 5.18
C ALA A 117 -36.63 -1.51 5.06
N GLY A 118 -37.32 -0.51 5.61
CA GLY A 118 -38.77 -0.32 5.52
C GLY A 118 -39.24 0.39 4.24
N GLY A 119 -38.35 1.18 3.62
CA GLY A 119 -38.64 1.97 2.43
C GLY A 119 -39.18 1.17 1.25
N VAL A 120 -39.94 1.84 0.39
CA VAL A 120 -40.51 1.24 -0.83
C VAL A 120 -39.38 1.00 -1.85
N GLY A 121 -39.34 -0.20 -2.44
CA GLY A 121 -38.29 -0.62 -3.38
C GLY A 121 -37.04 -1.18 -2.71
N GLU A 122 -36.57 -0.57 -1.60
CA GLU A 122 -35.40 -1.07 -0.86
C GLU A 122 -35.64 -2.45 -0.23
N PHE A 123 -36.81 -2.65 0.36
CA PHE A 123 -37.21 -3.94 0.92
C PHE A 123 -37.26 -5.01 -0.17
N GLU A 124 -37.96 -4.70 -1.28
CA GLU A 124 -38.19 -5.58 -2.41
C GLU A 124 -36.87 -5.99 -3.10
N ALA A 125 -35.91 -5.06 -3.22
CA ALA A 125 -34.56 -5.35 -3.68
C ALA A 125 -33.80 -6.29 -2.73
N GLY A 126 -33.82 -5.99 -1.42
CA GLY A 126 -33.15 -6.77 -0.38
C GLY A 126 -33.71 -8.18 -0.20
N ILE A 127 -35.02 -8.37 -0.40
CA ILE A 127 -35.71 -9.67 -0.35
C ILE A 127 -35.83 -10.34 -1.74
N SER A 128 -35.29 -9.76 -2.81
CA SER A 128 -35.33 -10.36 -4.16
C SER A 128 -34.54 -11.69 -4.22
N LYS A 129 -34.64 -12.44 -5.34
CA LYS A 129 -33.77 -13.63 -5.57
C LYS A 129 -32.27 -13.29 -5.53
N ASN A 130 -31.91 -12.05 -5.82
CA ASN A 130 -30.54 -11.54 -5.82
C ASN A 130 -30.18 -10.76 -4.55
N GLY A 131 -31.15 -10.52 -3.66
CA GLY A 131 -31.03 -9.65 -2.50
C GLY A 131 -30.17 -10.25 -1.39
N GLN A 132 -29.27 -9.44 -0.84
CA GLN A 132 -28.28 -9.90 0.15
C GLN A 132 -28.93 -10.24 1.51
N THR A 133 -30.10 -9.67 1.84
CA THR A 133 -30.83 -10.03 3.08
C THR A 133 -31.12 -11.54 3.12
N ARG A 134 -31.39 -12.15 1.96
CA ARG A 134 -31.57 -13.60 1.83
C ARG A 134 -30.27 -14.38 2.02
N GLU A 135 -29.20 -13.99 1.32
CA GLU A 135 -27.89 -14.64 1.41
C GLU A 135 -27.30 -14.54 2.83
N HIS A 136 -27.41 -13.37 3.48
CA HIS A 136 -26.91 -13.13 4.84
C HIS A 136 -27.63 -13.92 5.91
N ALA A 137 -28.98 -13.94 5.92
CA ALA A 137 -29.75 -14.68 6.92
C ALA A 137 -29.48 -16.19 6.84
N LEU A 138 -29.26 -16.68 5.62
CA LEU A 138 -28.86 -18.06 5.35
C LEU A 138 -27.42 -18.33 5.82
N LEU A 139 -26.44 -17.50 5.44
CA LEU A 139 -25.05 -17.65 5.88
C LEU A 139 -24.91 -17.63 7.41
N ALA A 140 -25.67 -16.80 8.12
CA ALA A 140 -25.69 -16.79 9.58
C ALA A 140 -26.15 -18.12 10.18
N TYR A 141 -27.25 -18.68 9.68
CA TYR A 141 -27.75 -19.99 10.12
C TYR A 141 -26.72 -21.09 9.85
N THR A 142 -26.05 -21.02 8.71
CA THR A 142 -25.14 -22.07 8.24
C THR A 142 -23.73 -21.97 8.81
N LEU A 143 -23.34 -20.83 9.38
CA LEU A 143 -22.14 -20.72 10.20
C LEU A 143 -22.43 -21.17 11.65
N GLY A 144 -23.69 -21.09 12.07
CA GLY A 144 -24.19 -21.71 13.32
C GLY A 144 -24.94 -20.76 14.25
N VAL A 145 -25.17 -19.52 13.82
CA VAL A 145 -25.85 -18.50 14.61
C VAL A 145 -27.33 -18.87 14.72
N LYS A 146 -27.72 -19.42 15.88
CA LYS A 146 -29.10 -19.87 16.14
C LYS A 146 -30.04 -18.72 16.53
N GLN A 147 -29.49 -17.66 17.12
CA GLN A 147 -30.25 -16.52 17.62
C GLN A 147 -30.25 -15.39 16.58
N LEU A 148 -31.44 -14.87 16.30
CA LEU A 148 -31.66 -13.84 15.29
C LEU A 148 -32.59 -12.77 15.88
N ILE A 149 -32.27 -11.51 15.63
CA ILE A 149 -33.12 -10.34 15.87
C ILE A 149 -33.28 -9.63 14.52
N VAL A 150 -34.48 -9.11 14.21
CA VAL A 150 -34.77 -8.39 12.97
C VAL A 150 -35.08 -6.93 13.29
N GLY A 151 -34.21 -6.03 12.84
CA GLY A 151 -34.44 -4.58 12.91
C GLY A 151 -35.03 -4.09 11.59
N VAL A 152 -36.29 -3.68 11.59
CA VAL A 152 -36.92 -3.03 10.43
C VAL A 152 -36.60 -1.54 10.52
N ASN A 153 -35.57 -1.13 9.79
CA ASN A 153 -34.94 0.19 9.82
C ASN A 153 -35.53 1.14 8.76
N LYS A 154 -35.27 2.45 8.88
CA LYS A 154 -35.86 3.50 8.05
C LYS A 154 -37.39 3.56 8.14
N MET A 155 -37.97 3.36 9.33
CA MET A 155 -39.41 3.55 9.54
C MET A 155 -39.85 5.01 9.31
N ASP A 156 -38.93 5.96 9.46
CA ASP A 156 -39.06 7.36 9.05
C ASP A 156 -39.34 7.54 7.55
N SER A 157 -38.83 6.65 6.69
CA SER A 157 -38.94 6.74 5.22
C SER A 157 -39.96 5.75 4.62
N THR A 158 -40.96 5.32 5.39
CA THR A 158 -42.13 4.62 4.84
C THR A 158 -43.14 5.62 4.27
N GLU A 159 -44.04 5.15 3.40
CA GLU A 159 -45.15 5.95 2.87
C GLU A 159 -46.49 5.39 3.39
N PRO A 160 -47.21 6.10 4.29
CA PRO A 160 -46.78 7.27 5.07
C PRO A 160 -45.69 6.92 6.11
N PRO A 161 -45.01 7.92 6.72
CA PRO A 161 -43.98 7.67 7.74
C PRO A 161 -44.51 6.87 8.94
N TYR A 162 -43.64 6.02 9.51
CA TYR A 162 -43.91 5.15 10.66
C TYR A 162 -45.13 4.22 10.50
N SER A 163 -45.40 3.75 9.26
CA SER A 163 -46.58 2.96 8.90
C SER A 163 -46.57 1.54 9.48
N GLN A 164 -47.52 1.25 10.39
CA GLN A 164 -47.79 -0.09 10.92
C GLN A 164 -47.99 -1.13 9.81
N LYS A 165 -48.77 -0.78 8.78
CA LYS A 165 -49.16 -1.71 7.70
C LYS A 165 -47.93 -2.22 6.91
N ARG A 166 -46.93 -1.35 6.70
CA ARG A 166 -45.66 -1.70 6.05
C ARG A 166 -44.77 -2.57 6.95
N PHE A 167 -44.75 -2.29 8.25
CA PHE A 167 -44.03 -3.14 9.22
C PHE A 167 -44.63 -4.56 9.31
N GLU A 168 -45.95 -4.69 9.30
CA GLU A 168 -46.64 -6.00 9.32
C GLU A 168 -46.40 -6.81 8.04
N GLU A 169 -46.43 -6.16 6.88
CA GLU A 169 -46.06 -6.75 5.58
C GLU A 169 -44.64 -7.33 5.59
N ILE A 170 -43.66 -6.50 5.96
CA ILE A 170 -42.24 -6.89 6.06
C ILE A 170 -42.05 -8.04 7.06
N THR A 171 -42.68 -7.94 8.24
CA THR A 171 -42.61 -8.97 9.28
C THR A 171 -43.16 -10.31 8.79
N LYS A 172 -44.28 -10.30 8.04
CA LYS A 172 -44.89 -11.49 7.44
C LYS A 172 -44.01 -12.14 6.37
N GLU A 173 -43.48 -11.34 5.45
CA GLU A 173 -42.55 -11.79 4.39
C GLU A 173 -41.25 -12.38 4.97
N VAL A 174 -40.60 -11.65 5.88
CA VAL A 174 -39.33 -12.06 6.50
C VAL A 174 -39.56 -13.31 7.37
N SER A 175 -40.64 -13.37 8.16
CA SER A 175 -41.02 -14.58 8.92
C SER A 175 -41.20 -15.81 8.01
N ALA A 176 -41.88 -15.64 6.88
CA ALA A 176 -42.07 -16.71 5.90
C ALA A 176 -40.76 -17.11 5.18
N TYR A 177 -39.73 -16.24 5.17
CA TYR A 177 -38.42 -16.54 4.62
C TYR A 177 -37.46 -17.20 5.64
N ILE A 178 -37.34 -16.68 6.86
CA ILE A 178 -36.45 -17.26 7.90
C ILE A 178 -36.91 -18.68 8.30
N LYS A 179 -38.22 -18.95 8.27
CA LYS A 179 -38.81 -20.29 8.44
C LYS A 179 -38.45 -21.27 7.30
N LYS A 180 -38.06 -20.78 6.12
CA LYS A 180 -37.53 -21.60 5.00
C LYS A 180 -36.02 -21.82 5.07
N ILE A 181 -35.30 -21.04 5.88
CA ILE A 181 -33.89 -21.27 6.22
C ILE A 181 -33.80 -22.35 7.31
N GLY A 182 -34.49 -22.13 8.43
CA GLY A 182 -34.49 -23.04 9.59
C GLY A 182 -34.77 -22.37 10.94
N TYR A 183 -34.82 -21.04 11.01
CA TYR A 183 -35.19 -20.33 12.24
C TYR A 183 -36.68 -20.50 12.55
N ASN A 184 -37.04 -20.59 13.84
CA ASN A 184 -38.42 -20.48 14.28
C ASN A 184 -38.77 -18.97 14.43
N PRO A 185 -39.70 -18.41 13.63
CA PRO A 185 -40.03 -16.98 13.72
C PRO A 185 -40.56 -16.55 15.10
N ALA A 186 -41.16 -17.46 15.88
CA ALA A 186 -41.60 -17.15 17.26
C ALA A 186 -40.43 -16.89 18.24
N THR A 187 -39.21 -17.33 17.90
CA THR A 187 -38.00 -17.13 18.74
C THR A 187 -37.25 -15.82 18.46
N VAL A 188 -37.71 -15.05 17.47
CA VAL A 188 -37.04 -13.91 16.84
C VAL A 188 -37.79 -12.62 17.13
N ALA A 189 -37.12 -11.64 17.74
CA ALA A 189 -37.70 -10.31 17.96
C ALA A 189 -37.71 -9.52 16.64
N PHE A 190 -38.85 -8.91 16.30
CA PHE A 190 -39.00 -7.96 15.21
C PHE A 190 -39.21 -6.56 15.78
N VAL A 191 -38.28 -5.63 15.52
CA VAL A 191 -38.26 -4.28 16.11
C VAL A 191 -38.31 -3.24 14.99
N PRO A 192 -39.34 -2.37 14.92
CA PRO A 192 -39.35 -1.23 14.02
C PRO A 192 -38.48 -0.11 14.61
N ILE A 193 -37.48 0.37 13.85
CA ILE A 193 -36.46 1.32 14.32
C ILE A 193 -36.17 2.42 13.30
N SER A 194 -35.56 3.52 13.76
CA SER A 194 -34.78 4.41 12.90
C SER A 194 -33.36 4.53 13.43
N GLY A 195 -32.40 3.93 12.73
CA GLY A 195 -30.97 4.08 13.04
C GLY A 195 -30.45 5.51 12.84
N TRP A 196 -31.17 6.38 12.13
CA TRP A 196 -30.81 7.79 11.97
C TRP A 196 -31.35 8.65 13.11
N HIS A 197 -32.66 8.58 13.37
CA HIS A 197 -33.33 9.41 14.39
C HIS A 197 -33.18 8.86 15.82
N GLY A 198 -33.03 7.55 15.98
CA GLY A 198 -32.86 6.87 17.28
C GLY A 198 -34.11 6.14 17.78
N ASP A 199 -35.22 6.20 17.04
CA ASP A 199 -36.50 5.57 17.39
C ASP A 199 -36.37 4.08 17.73
N ASN A 200 -36.89 3.69 18.90
CA ASN A 200 -36.87 2.33 19.45
C ASN A 200 -35.46 1.72 19.61
N MET A 201 -34.37 2.52 19.55
CA MET A 201 -33.01 2.00 19.72
C MET A 201 -32.70 1.66 21.19
N LEU A 202 -32.85 2.66 22.08
CA LEU A 202 -32.70 2.53 23.54
C LEU A 202 -33.96 2.96 24.30
N GLU A 203 -34.74 3.87 23.72
CA GLU A 203 -35.93 4.48 24.32
C GLU A 203 -37.13 4.23 23.37
N PRO A 204 -38.35 4.00 23.89
CA PRO A 204 -39.54 3.88 23.06
C PRO A 204 -39.83 5.15 22.24
N SER A 205 -40.17 4.98 20.97
CA SER A 205 -40.50 6.08 20.06
C SER A 205 -41.89 6.67 20.31
N THR A 206 -41.97 8.00 20.40
CA THR A 206 -43.23 8.75 20.39
C THR A 206 -43.96 8.67 19.05
N ASN A 207 -43.26 8.31 17.96
CA ASN A 207 -43.80 8.27 16.60
C ASN A 207 -44.50 6.94 16.28
N MET A 208 -44.27 5.90 17.09
CA MET A 208 -44.78 4.53 16.87
C MET A 208 -45.63 4.04 18.04
N THR A 209 -46.58 4.86 18.50
CA THR A 209 -47.52 4.53 19.60
C THR A 209 -48.35 3.26 19.37
N TRP A 210 -48.50 2.82 18.12
CA TRP A 210 -49.13 1.55 17.75
C TRP A 210 -48.29 0.31 18.11
N PHE A 211 -46.96 0.46 18.25
CA PHE A 211 -46.05 -0.66 18.50
C PHE A 211 -45.99 -1.03 19.98
N LYS A 212 -46.82 -1.99 20.39
CA LYS A 212 -46.94 -2.49 21.78
C LYS A 212 -45.78 -3.40 22.22
N GLY A 213 -44.64 -3.33 21.55
CA GLY A 213 -43.46 -4.15 21.79
C GLY A 213 -43.42 -5.48 21.04
N TRP A 214 -42.22 -6.04 20.96
CA TRP A 214 -41.93 -7.37 20.42
C TRP A 214 -42.16 -8.45 21.49
N LYS A 215 -42.39 -9.69 21.04
CA LYS A 215 -42.52 -10.88 21.90
C LYS A 215 -41.71 -12.03 21.31
N VAL A 216 -41.16 -12.85 22.18
CA VAL A 216 -40.29 -13.99 21.86
C VAL A 216 -40.69 -15.16 22.73
N GLU A 217 -41.01 -16.29 22.09
CA GLU A 217 -41.41 -17.54 22.72
C GLU A 217 -40.29 -18.57 22.62
N ARG A 218 -39.82 -19.10 23.76
CA ARG A 218 -38.71 -20.08 23.83
C ARG A 218 -38.95 -21.07 24.96
N LYS A 219 -38.41 -22.29 24.82
CA LYS A 219 -38.50 -23.35 25.84
C LYS A 219 -37.82 -22.96 27.16
N GLU A 220 -36.74 -22.18 27.08
CA GLU A 220 -35.97 -21.72 28.23
C GLU A 220 -36.54 -20.43 28.89
N GLY A 221 -37.64 -19.87 28.37
CA GLY A 221 -38.30 -18.67 28.91
C GLY A 221 -38.77 -17.70 27.84
N ASN A 222 -39.97 -17.14 28.01
CA ASN A 222 -40.50 -16.12 27.11
C ASN A 222 -39.94 -14.73 27.47
N ALA A 223 -39.77 -13.87 26.46
CA ALA A 223 -39.29 -12.51 26.63
C ALA A 223 -40.13 -11.50 25.83
N ASN A 224 -40.21 -10.28 26.34
CA ASN A 224 -40.91 -9.15 25.72
C ASN A 224 -40.17 -7.85 26.03
N GLY A 225 -40.32 -6.86 25.14
CA GLY A 225 -39.74 -5.53 25.27
C GLY A 225 -40.21 -4.64 24.12
N VAL A 226 -39.75 -3.39 24.07
CA VAL A 226 -40.11 -2.44 23.00
C VAL A 226 -38.90 -2.09 22.15
N THR A 227 -37.73 -1.97 22.76
CA THR A 227 -36.54 -1.41 22.11
C THR A 227 -35.59 -2.49 21.57
N LEU A 228 -34.66 -2.06 20.71
CA LEU A 228 -33.59 -2.91 20.21
C LEU A 228 -32.61 -3.29 21.34
N LEU A 229 -32.27 -2.37 22.24
CA LEU A 229 -31.40 -2.65 23.39
C LEU A 229 -31.99 -3.76 24.28
N GLU A 230 -33.29 -3.71 24.59
CA GLU A 230 -33.98 -4.77 25.33
C GLU A 230 -33.98 -6.11 24.58
N ALA A 231 -34.07 -6.09 23.24
CA ALA A 231 -33.95 -7.30 22.43
C ALA A 231 -32.55 -7.92 22.54
N LEU A 232 -31.49 -7.10 22.64
CA LEU A 232 -30.13 -7.57 22.88
C LEU A 232 -29.96 -8.11 24.32
N ASP A 233 -30.55 -7.46 25.34
CA ASP A 233 -30.63 -7.99 26.71
C ASP A 233 -31.55 -9.24 26.84
N SER A 234 -32.24 -9.65 25.77
CA SER A 234 -33.01 -10.91 25.67
C SER A 234 -32.26 -12.06 24.98
N ILE A 235 -31.04 -11.82 24.52
CA ILE A 235 -30.16 -12.88 23.99
C ILE A 235 -29.80 -13.83 25.13
N MET A 236 -29.79 -15.13 24.85
CA MET A 236 -29.38 -16.17 25.79
C MET A 236 -27.88 -16.44 25.60
N PRO A 237 -27.08 -16.58 26.68
CA PRO A 237 -25.66 -16.86 26.56
C PRO A 237 -25.45 -18.24 25.91
N PRO A 238 -24.48 -18.40 24.98
CA PRO A 238 -24.19 -19.70 24.39
C PRO A 238 -23.59 -20.65 25.45
N THR A 239 -23.94 -21.93 25.37
CA THR A 239 -23.30 -22.99 26.17
C THR A 239 -21.86 -23.21 25.68
N ARG A 240 -20.89 -22.56 26.34
CA ARG A 240 -19.46 -22.56 26.00
C ARG A 240 -18.84 -23.94 26.31
N PRO A 241 -18.32 -24.69 25.31
CA PRO A 241 -17.86 -26.07 25.50
C PRO A 241 -16.42 -26.13 26.04
N THR A 242 -16.28 -25.98 27.36
CA THR A 242 -15.01 -26.06 28.10
C THR A 242 -14.36 -27.45 28.05
N ASP A 243 -15.19 -28.49 28.07
CA ASP A 243 -14.74 -29.87 28.36
C ASP A 243 -14.25 -30.60 27.08
N LYS A 244 -14.45 -29.98 25.92
CA LYS A 244 -13.96 -30.47 24.62
C LYS A 244 -12.49 -30.10 24.42
N PRO A 245 -11.69 -30.88 23.67
CA PRO A 245 -10.30 -30.53 23.41
C PRO A 245 -10.14 -29.18 22.69
N LEU A 246 -8.97 -28.56 22.85
CA LEU A 246 -8.70 -27.22 22.37
C LEU A 246 -8.81 -27.13 20.83
N ARG A 247 -9.62 -26.18 20.34
CA ARG A 247 -9.63 -25.74 18.94
C ARG A 247 -9.69 -24.21 18.88
N LEU A 248 -8.65 -23.61 18.32
CA LEU A 248 -8.51 -22.16 18.11
C LEU A 248 -8.09 -21.90 16.66
N PRO A 249 -9.05 -21.66 15.74
CA PRO A 249 -8.75 -21.31 14.35
C PRO A 249 -8.12 -19.91 14.25
N LEU A 250 -6.96 -19.83 13.60
CA LEU A 250 -6.23 -18.58 13.42
C LEU A 250 -6.96 -17.65 12.46
N GLN A 251 -7.22 -16.43 12.93
CA GLN A 251 -7.75 -15.32 12.14
C GLN A 251 -6.59 -14.60 11.44
N ASP A 252 -5.58 -14.19 12.20
CA ASP A 252 -4.38 -13.49 11.70
C ASP A 252 -3.13 -13.84 12.54
N VAL A 253 -1.94 -13.47 12.06
CA VAL A 253 -0.66 -13.71 12.74
C VAL A 253 0.24 -12.48 12.62
N TYR A 254 0.63 -11.92 13.76
CA TYR A 254 1.48 -10.73 13.84
C TYR A 254 2.92 -11.07 14.24
N LYS A 255 3.87 -10.21 13.85
CA LYS A 255 5.24 -10.21 14.37
C LYS A 255 5.46 -8.95 15.19
N ILE A 256 5.49 -9.08 16.52
CA ILE A 256 5.66 -7.95 17.42
C ILE A 256 7.13 -7.88 17.86
N GLY A 257 7.77 -6.73 17.65
CA GLY A 257 9.17 -6.51 18.02
C GLY A 257 9.37 -6.67 19.53
N GLY A 258 10.36 -7.48 19.93
CA GLY A 258 10.62 -7.82 21.33
C GLY A 258 9.81 -9.00 21.88
N ILE A 259 8.56 -9.18 21.45
CA ILE A 259 7.67 -10.25 21.95
C ILE A 259 7.86 -11.56 21.16
N GLY A 260 7.85 -11.49 19.82
CA GLY A 260 7.98 -12.67 18.95
C GLY A 260 6.86 -12.77 17.90
N THR A 261 6.29 -13.97 17.78
CA THR A 261 5.20 -14.31 16.86
C THR A 261 3.92 -14.47 17.67
N VAL A 262 2.90 -13.70 17.32
CA VAL A 262 1.61 -13.64 18.03
C VAL A 262 0.48 -13.97 17.04
N PRO A 263 0.11 -15.26 16.90
CA PRO A 263 -1.20 -15.66 16.37
C PRO A 263 -2.35 -15.02 17.16
N VAL A 264 -3.44 -14.73 16.46
CA VAL A 264 -4.70 -14.22 17.02
C VAL A 264 -5.88 -15.03 16.49
N GLY A 265 -6.83 -15.36 17.35
CA GLY A 265 -8.08 -16.03 16.95
C GLY A 265 -9.06 -16.21 18.11
N ARG A 266 -10.21 -16.81 17.79
CA ARG A 266 -11.24 -17.16 18.77
C ARG A 266 -11.00 -18.56 19.30
N VAL A 267 -11.13 -18.78 20.60
CA VAL A 267 -11.21 -20.14 21.17
C VAL A 267 -12.61 -20.68 20.83
N GLU A 268 -12.71 -21.78 20.08
CA GLU A 268 -14.01 -22.37 19.71
C GLU A 268 -14.43 -23.51 20.65
N THR A 269 -13.46 -24.33 21.09
CA THR A 269 -13.64 -25.37 22.10
C THR A 269 -12.41 -25.47 22.98
N GLY A 270 -12.59 -25.94 24.22
CA GLY A 270 -11.51 -26.13 25.19
C GLY A 270 -10.97 -24.84 25.80
N ILE A 271 -9.88 -24.97 26.56
CA ILE A 271 -9.26 -23.87 27.31
C ILE A 271 -7.80 -23.70 26.85
N LEU A 272 -7.36 -22.45 26.67
CA LEU A 272 -5.96 -22.11 26.37
C LEU A 272 -5.30 -21.50 27.61
N LYS A 273 -4.15 -22.02 28.04
CA LYS A 273 -3.37 -21.48 29.17
C LYS A 273 -1.90 -21.24 28.77
N PRO A 274 -1.22 -20.23 29.35
CA PRO A 274 0.24 -20.13 29.25
C PRO A 274 0.93 -21.43 29.73
N GLY A 275 2.04 -21.79 29.10
CA GLY A 275 2.76 -23.04 29.35
C GLY A 275 2.18 -24.28 28.65
N MET A 276 1.01 -24.19 27.99
CA MET A 276 0.52 -25.29 27.16
C MET A 276 1.39 -25.51 25.92
N VAL A 277 1.58 -26.78 25.56
CA VAL A 277 2.22 -27.18 24.31
C VAL A 277 1.12 -27.40 23.27
N VAL A 278 1.20 -26.65 22.17
CA VAL A 278 0.16 -26.58 21.14
C VAL A 278 0.71 -26.94 19.77
N THR A 279 -0.12 -27.60 18.96
CA THR A 279 0.16 -27.99 17.58
C THR A 279 -0.70 -27.18 16.61
N PHE A 280 -0.06 -26.66 15.55
CA PHE A 280 -0.71 -25.92 14.47
C PHE A 280 -0.97 -26.81 13.24
N ALA A 281 -2.21 -27.20 13.01
CA ALA A 281 -2.63 -27.92 11.80
C ALA A 281 -2.93 -26.96 10.64
N PRO A 282 -2.67 -27.34 9.38
CA PRO A 282 -2.08 -28.60 8.91
C PRO A 282 -0.54 -28.53 8.78
N ALA A 283 0.11 -27.55 9.40
CA ALA A 283 1.57 -27.39 9.32
C ALA A 283 2.34 -28.37 10.23
N ASN A 284 1.65 -28.99 11.19
CA ASN A 284 2.18 -29.91 12.21
C ASN A 284 3.38 -29.36 12.99
N VAL A 285 3.44 -28.02 13.14
CA VAL A 285 4.43 -27.33 13.96
C VAL A 285 3.97 -27.33 15.41
N THR A 286 4.85 -27.71 16.34
CA THR A 286 4.53 -27.83 17.77
C THR A 286 5.44 -26.94 18.63
N THR A 287 4.83 -26.16 19.52
CA THR A 287 5.52 -25.15 20.34
C THR A 287 4.80 -24.88 21.67
N GLU A 288 5.45 -24.14 22.56
CA GLU A 288 4.93 -23.74 23.87
C GLU A 288 4.38 -22.31 23.83
N VAL A 289 3.18 -22.11 24.39
CA VAL A 289 2.55 -20.78 24.57
C VAL A 289 3.17 -20.07 25.77
N LYS A 290 3.58 -18.80 25.62
CA LYS A 290 4.27 -18.04 26.69
C LYS A 290 3.43 -16.97 27.37
N SER A 291 2.55 -16.31 26.64
CA SER A 291 1.52 -15.41 27.19
C SER A 291 0.24 -15.58 26.39
N VAL A 292 -0.90 -15.33 27.03
CA VAL A 292 -2.20 -15.18 26.40
C VAL A 292 -2.70 -13.79 26.78
N GLU A 293 -3.12 -13.00 25.79
CA GLU A 293 -3.47 -11.59 25.94
C GLU A 293 -4.80 -11.30 25.24
N MET A 294 -5.65 -10.52 25.91
CA MET A 294 -6.94 -10.07 25.40
C MET A 294 -7.03 -8.56 25.61
N HIS A 295 -7.22 -7.79 24.53
CA HIS A 295 -7.27 -6.31 24.56
C HIS A 295 -6.10 -5.61 25.30
N HIS A 296 -4.90 -6.19 25.23
CA HIS A 296 -3.67 -5.75 25.91
C HIS A 296 -3.59 -6.06 27.42
N GLU A 297 -4.54 -6.83 27.98
CA GLU A 297 -4.47 -7.39 29.33
C GLU A 297 -4.06 -8.87 29.25
N SER A 298 -3.24 -9.34 30.19
CA SER A 298 -2.73 -10.71 30.23
C SER A 298 -3.70 -11.65 30.96
N LEU A 299 -4.08 -12.77 30.33
CA LEU A 299 -4.98 -13.77 30.90
C LEU A 299 -4.22 -14.98 31.45
N ALA A 300 -4.69 -15.50 32.60
CA ALA A 300 -4.21 -16.77 33.17
C ALA A 300 -4.74 -17.99 32.40
N GLU A 301 -5.97 -17.88 31.87
CA GLU A 301 -6.58 -18.83 30.94
C GLU A 301 -7.58 -18.09 30.03
N ALA A 302 -7.83 -18.64 28.85
CA ALA A 302 -8.84 -18.14 27.91
C ALA A 302 -9.86 -19.24 27.61
N LEU A 303 -11.14 -18.87 27.64
CA LEU A 303 -12.29 -19.78 27.61
C LEU A 303 -12.93 -19.82 26.21
N PRO A 304 -13.76 -20.83 25.89
CA PRO A 304 -14.45 -20.89 24.61
C PRO A 304 -15.30 -19.65 24.38
N GLY A 305 -15.10 -18.98 23.25
CA GLY A 305 -15.75 -17.75 22.83
C GLY A 305 -14.84 -16.51 22.84
N ASP A 306 -13.71 -16.56 23.55
CA ASP A 306 -12.82 -15.42 23.75
C ASP A 306 -11.90 -15.19 22.55
N ASN A 307 -11.65 -13.92 22.22
CA ASN A 307 -10.81 -13.49 21.10
C ASN A 307 -9.42 -13.07 21.62
N VAL A 308 -8.43 -13.95 21.49
CA VAL A 308 -7.12 -13.81 22.16
C VAL A 308 -5.96 -13.79 21.17
N GLY A 309 -4.93 -13.00 21.51
CA GLY A 309 -3.59 -13.12 20.95
C GLY A 309 -2.71 -13.92 21.91
N PHE A 310 -1.87 -14.81 21.40
CA PHE A 310 -1.00 -15.62 22.26
C PHE A 310 0.41 -15.72 21.69
N ASN A 311 1.43 -15.52 22.53
CA ASN A 311 2.82 -15.51 22.11
C ASN A 311 3.39 -16.93 22.02
N VAL A 312 3.99 -17.28 20.89
CA VAL A 312 4.66 -18.57 20.68
C VAL A 312 6.14 -18.40 20.31
N LYS A 313 6.99 -19.23 20.92
CA LYS A 313 8.43 -19.24 20.62
C LYS A 313 8.75 -20.13 19.41
N ASN A 314 9.89 -19.86 18.79
CA ASN A 314 10.53 -20.70 17.75
C ASN A 314 9.70 -21.00 16.48
N VAL A 315 8.53 -20.39 16.32
CA VAL A 315 7.69 -20.44 15.12
C VAL A 315 7.77 -19.10 14.38
N SER A 316 7.95 -19.14 13.05
CA SER A 316 7.93 -17.94 12.22
C SER A 316 6.54 -17.65 11.63
N VAL A 317 6.27 -16.37 11.35
CA VAL A 317 5.06 -15.91 10.64
C VAL A 317 5.00 -16.39 9.17
N LYS A 318 5.95 -17.21 8.71
CA LYS A 318 5.90 -17.92 7.42
C LYS A 318 5.41 -19.37 7.52
N GLU A 319 5.52 -19.98 8.70
CA GLU A 319 5.14 -21.39 8.94
C GLU A 319 3.66 -21.51 9.31
N ILE A 320 3.10 -20.54 10.02
CA ILE A 320 1.68 -20.45 10.36
C ILE A 320 0.97 -19.32 9.59
N ARG A 321 -0.31 -19.51 9.28
CA ARG A 321 -1.16 -18.58 8.49
C ARG A 321 -2.62 -18.62 8.94
N ARG A 322 -3.40 -17.61 8.55
CA ARG A 322 -4.87 -17.60 8.60
C ARG A 322 -5.45 -18.90 8.04
N GLY A 323 -6.46 -19.46 8.72
CA GLY A 323 -7.04 -20.75 8.37
C GLY A 323 -6.25 -21.97 8.84
N ASN A 324 -5.17 -21.79 9.61
CA ASN A 324 -4.61 -22.87 10.42
C ASN A 324 -5.40 -23.02 11.73
N VAL A 325 -5.36 -24.21 12.33
CA VAL A 325 -6.07 -24.55 13.56
C VAL A 325 -5.06 -24.92 14.63
N THR A 326 -5.16 -24.26 15.78
CA THR A 326 -4.36 -24.56 16.97
C THR A 326 -5.14 -25.51 17.87
N GLY A 327 -4.45 -26.48 18.48
CA GLY A 327 -5.00 -27.34 19.53
C GLY A 327 -3.90 -27.85 20.46
N ASP A 328 -4.30 -28.49 21.56
CA ASP A 328 -3.37 -29.09 22.52
C ASP A 328 -2.67 -30.29 21.88
N SER A 329 -1.35 -30.37 21.99
CA SER A 329 -0.56 -31.49 21.49
C SER A 329 -0.85 -32.81 22.23
N LYS A 330 -1.38 -32.75 23.46
CA LYS A 330 -1.66 -33.91 24.32
C LYS A 330 -3.10 -34.42 24.22
N ASN A 331 -4.04 -33.59 23.77
CA ASN A 331 -5.47 -33.89 23.83
C ASN A 331 -6.11 -33.64 22.45
N ASP A 332 -6.28 -34.71 21.67
CA ASP A 332 -6.76 -34.72 20.27
C ASP A 332 -6.20 -33.55 19.43
N PRO A 333 -4.90 -33.55 19.09
CA PRO A 333 -4.33 -32.48 18.27
C PRO A 333 -5.00 -32.42 16.89
N PRO A 334 -5.27 -31.22 16.35
CA PRO A 334 -5.82 -31.07 15.00
C PRO A 334 -4.83 -31.58 13.94
N GLN A 335 -5.34 -32.03 12.79
CA GLN A 335 -4.55 -32.71 11.73
C GLN A 335 -4.97 -32.25 10.33
N GLU A 336 -4.16 -32.57 9.31
CA GLU A 336 -4.51 -32.36 7.91
C GLU A 336 -5.62 -33.34 7.48
N ALA A 337 -6.67 -32.84 6.82
CA ALA A 337 -7.68 -33.66 6.18
C ALA A 337 -7.22 -34.07 4.77
N GLY A 338 -7.08 -35.38 4.51
CA GLY A 338 -6.77 -35.89 3.17
C GLY A 338 -7.98 -35.84 2.23
N ASN A 339 -9.14 -36.25 2.75
CA ASN A 339 -10.45 -36.00 2.17
C ASN A 339 -11.50 -35.88 3.29
N PHE A 340 -12.72 -35.49 2.94
CA PHE A 340 -13.85 -35.51 3.88
C PHE A 340 -15.17 -35.76 3.15
N THR A 341 -16.13 -36.38 3.85
CA THR A 341 -17.51 -36.53 3.40
C THR A 341 -18.39 -35.46 4.01
N ALA A 342 -19.18 -34.78 3.19
CA ALA A 342 -20.06 -33.70 3.61
C ALA A 342 -21.47 -33.86 3.03
N GLN A 343 -22.47 -33.54 3.85
CA GLN A 343 -23.83 -33.33 3.38
C GLN A 343 -23.94 -31.88 2.88
N VAL A 344 -24.16 -31.70 1.58
CA VAL A 344 -24.21 -30.41 0.90
C VAL A 344 -25.63 -30.12 0.42
N ILE A 345 -26.11 -28.89 0.58
CA ILE A 345 -27.39 -28.39 0.06
C ILE A 345 -27.09 -27.29 -0.96
N ILE A 346 -27.54 -27.46 -2.20
CA ILE A 346 -27.30 -26.52 -3.29
C ILE A 346 -28.40 -25.46 -3.30
N LEU A 347 -28.02 -24.20 -3.41
CA LEU A 347 -28.89 -23.05 -3.22
C LEU A 347 -29.40 -22.49 -4.54
N ASN A 348 -28.56 -21.70 -5.21
CA ASN A 348 -28.87 -20.97 -6.42
C ASN A 348 -27.64 -20.96 -7.33
N HIS A 349 -27.48 -22.04 -8.09
CA HIS A 349 -26.46 -22.21 -9.12
C HIS A 349 -27.18 -22.26 -10.49
N PRO A 350 -26.72 -21.50 -11.51
CA PRO A 350 -27.40 -21.43 -12.81
C PRO A 350 -27.19 -22.68 -13.66
N GLY A 351 -26.07 -23.38 -13.49
CA GLY A 351 -25.76 -24.64 -14.19
C GLY A 351 -26.08 -25.89 -13.36
N GLN A 352 -25.50 -27.02 -13.77
CA GLN A 352 -25.53 -28.28 -13.03
C GLN A 352 -24.17 -28.55 -12.40
N ILE A 353 -24.13 -29.14 -11.20
CA ILE A 353 -22.89 -29.51 -10.51
C ILE A 353 -22.61 -30.99 -10.75
N SER A 354 -21.51 -31.30 -11.42
CA SER A 354 -21.07 -32.66 -11.75
C SER A 354 -19.80 -33.05 -10.96
N GLN A 355 -19.45 -34.33 -10.97
CA GLN A 355 -18.16 -34.81 -10.46
C GLN A 355 -17.01 -34.03 -11.11
N GLY A 356 -16.00 -33.67 -10.31
CA GLY A 356 -14.86 -32.86 -10.73
C GLY A 356 -15.00 -31.34 -10.53
N TYR A 357 -16.19 -30.83 -10.18
CA TYR A 357 -16.41 -29.42 -9.83
C TYR A 357 -15.50 -28.98 -8.66
N ALA A 358 -14.85 -27.81 -8.76
CA ALA A 358 -13.82 -27.38 -7.81
C ALA A 358 -13.99 -25.92 -7.32
N PRO A 359 -15.10 -25.60 -6.62
CA PRO A 359 -15.37 -24.28 -6.05
C PRO A 359 -14.52 -23.99 -4.82
N VAL A 360 -14.62 -22.76 -4.30
CA VAL A 360 -13.94 -22.36 -3.06
C VAL A 360 -14.83 -22.65 -1.86
N LEU A 361 -14.25 -23.24 -0.80
CA LEU A 361 -14.91 -23.47 0.47
C LEU A 361 -14.41 -22.46 1.51
N ASP A 362 -15.37 -21.79 2.15
CA ASP A 362 -15.17 -20.99 3.36
C ASP A 362 -15.57 -21.84 4.58
N CYS A 363 -14.61 -22.19 5.44
CA CYS A 363 -14.83 -22.97 6.66
C CYS A 363 -14.03 -22.34 7.80
N HIS A 364 -14.65 -22.08 8.97
CA HIS A 364 -14.10 -21.32 10.11
C HIS A 364 -13.41 -19.98 9.72
N THR A 365 -12.12 -20.04 9.39
CA THR A 365 -11.24 -18.94 8.95
C THR A 365 -10.42 -19.30 7.69
N ALA A 366 -10.54 -20.54 7.21
CA ALA A 366 -9.88 -21.08 6.01
C ALA A 366 -10.72 -20.84 4.74
N HIS A 367 -10.02 -20.56 3.64
CA HIS A 367 -10.57 -20.22 2.33
C HIS A 367 -9.81 -21.03 1.26
N ILE A 368 -10.31 -22.22 0.91
CA ILE A 368 -9.57 -23.22 0.12
C ILE A 368 -10.46 -23.84 -0.96
N ALA A 369 -9.95 -23.92 -2.20
CA ALA A 369 -10.62 -24.63 -3.28
C ALA A 369 -10.63 -26.14 -3.03
N CYS A 370 -11.80 -26.78 -3.08
CA CYS A 370 -11.95 -28.21 -2.84
C CYS A 370 -12.72 -28.87 -3.99
N LYS A 371 -12.19 -29.98 -4.50
CA LYS A 371 -12.79 -30.75 -5.58
C LYS A 371 -13.88 -31.68 -5.06
N PHE A 372 -15.07 -31.58 -5.64
CA PHE A 372 -16.14 -32.57 -5.53
C PHE A 372 -15.66 -33.82 -6.28
N SER A 373 -15.07 -34.77 -5.57
CA SER A 373 -14.47 -35.97 -6.18
C SER A 373 -15.57 -36.94 -6.60
N GLU A 374 -16.48 -37.23 -5.67
CA GLU A 374 -17.60 -38.16 -5.87
C GLU A 374 -18.88 -37.52 -5.34
N LEU A 375 -19.97 -37.66 -6.08
CA LEU A 375 -21.33 -37.35 -5.62
C LEU A 375 -21.91 -38.70 -5.19
N LYS A 376 -21.90 -39.03 -3.88
CA LYS A 376 -22.21 -40.38 -3.41
C LYS A 376 -23.70 -40.66 -3.37
N GLU A 377 -24.49 -39.72 -2.87
CA GLU A 377 -25.93 -39.91 -2.63
C GLU A 377 -26.67 -38.60 -2.87
N LYS A 378 -27.87 -38.66 -3.45
CA LYS A 378 -28.85 -37.56 -3.48
C LYS A 378 -29.87 -37.76 -2.36
N ILE A 379 -30.23 -36.68 -1.66
CA ILE A 379 -31.03 -36.70 -0.44
C ILE A 379 -32.17 -35.66 -0.54
N ASP A 380 -33.35 -35.99 -0.01
CA ASP A 380 -34.40 -34.99 0.20
C ASP A 380 -34.01 -34.02 1.34
N ARG A 381 -33.98 -32.73 1.00
CA ARG A 381 -33.67 -31.62 1.91
C ARG A 381 -34.53 -31.60 3.19
N ARG A 382 -35.77 -32.12 3.17
CA ARG A 382 -36.66 -32.10 4.35
C ARG A 382 -36.60 -33.36 5.21
N SER A 383 -36.78 -34.53 4.62
CA SER A 383 -36.85 -35.81 5.34
C SER A 383 -35.49 -36.45 5.61
N GLY A 384 -34.42 -36.01 4.93
CA GLY A 384 -33.10 -36.62 5.02
C GLY A 384 -33.00 -38.02 4.39
N LYS A 385 -34.06 -38.51 3.74
CA LYS A 385 -34.06 -39.80 3.04
C LYS A 385 -33.24 -39.73 1.75
N LYS A 386 -32.53 -40.82 1.43
CA LYS A 386 -31.87 -41.02 0.14
C LYS A 386 -32.91 -41.09 -0.98
N LEU A 387 -32.54 -40.62 -2.17
CA LEU A 387 -33.37 -40.59 -3.37
C LEU A 387 -32.71 -41.32 -4.55
N GLU A 388 -31.39 -41.20 -4.70
CA GLU A 388 -30.61 -41.73 -5.82
C GLU A 388 -29.16 -41.91 -5.35
N ASP A 389 -28.58 -43.09 -5.56
CA ASP A 389 -27.15 -43.33 -5.28
C ASP A 389 -26.31 -43.00 -6.53
N ASN A 390 -25.15 -42.39 -6.32
CA ASN A 390 -24.23 -41.89 -7.36
C ASN A 390 -24.86 -41.01 -8.46
N PRO A 391 -25.58 -39.92 -8.10
CA PRO A 391 -26.22 -39.02 -9.06
C PRO A 391 -25.21 -38.39 -10.04
N LYS A 392 -25.53 -38.41 -11.34
CA LYS A 392 -24.64 -37.92 -12.41
C LYS A 392 -24.35 -36.42 -12.33
N PHE A 393 -25.31 -35.65 -11.84
CA PHE A 393 -25.21 -34.22 -11.58
C PHE A 393 -26.22 -33.83 -10.49
N LEU A 394 -26.06 -32.63 -9.94
CA LEU A 394 -26.98 -32.02 -8.98
C LEU A 394 -27.46 -30.64 -9.46
N LYS A 395 -28.65 -30.23 -9.02
CA LYS A 395 -29.32 -28.97 -9.37
C LYS A 395 -29.59 -28.10 -8.14
N SER A 396 -29.90 -26.82 -8.37
CA SER A 396 -30.39 -25.89 -7.34
C SER A 396 -31.61 -26.45 -6.59
N GLY A 397 -31.53 -26.50 -5.26
CA GLY A 397 -32.53 -27.08 -4.37
C GLY A 397 -32.24 -28.52 -3.92
N ASP A 398 -31.36 -29.26 -4.61
CA ASP A 398 -30.96 -30.61 -4.21
C ASP A 398 -30.11 -30.60 -2.93
N ALA A 399 -30.23 -31.67 -2.12
CA ALA A 399 -29.23 -32.03 -1.13
C ALA A 399 -28.51 -33.33 -1.55
N ALA A 400 -27.26 -33.50 -1.12
CA ALA A 400 -26.44 -34.65 -1.47
C ALA A 400 -25.37 -34.95 -0.42
N ILE A 401 -24.84 -36.18 -0.39
CA ILE A 401 -23.56 -36.50 0.25
C ILE A 401 -22.47 -36.51 -0.82
N VAL A 402 -21.40 -35.77 -0.55
CA VAL A 402 -20.27 -35.55 -1.47
C VAL A 402 -18.97 -35.94 -0.78
N LEU A 403 -18.08 -36.63 -1.51
CA LEU A 403 -16.68 -36.79 -1.12
C LEU A 403 -15.86 -35.62 -1.67
N MET A 404 -15.18 -34.90 -0.79
CA MET A 404 -14.47 -33.66 -1.10
C MET A 404 -12.98 -33.81 -0.82
N VAL A 405 -12.15 -33.36 -1.76
CA VAL A 405 -10.68 -33.37 -1.64
C VAL A 405 -10.18 -31.92 -1.68
N PRO A 406 -9.51 -31.42 -0.62
CA PRO A 406 -9.00 -30.06 -0.60
C PRO A 406 -7.78 -29.90 -1.50
N GLY A 407 -7.77 -28.86 -2.35
CA GLY A 407 -6.67 -28.60 -3.30
C GLY A 407 -5.41 -28.01 -2.67
N LYS A 408 -5.43 -27.74 -1.36
CA LYS A 408 -4.30 -27.31 -0.52
C LYS A 408 -4.48 -27.90 0.88
N PRO A 409 -3.40 -28.12 1.65
CA PRO A 409 -3.49 -28.60 3.03
C PRO A 409 -4.49 -27.77 3.86
N MET A 410 -5.45 -28.47 4.46
CA MET A 410 -6.59 -27.92 5.21
C MET A 410 -6.79 -28.74 6.49
N CYS A 411 -7.24 -28.10 7.57
CA CYS A 411 -7.75 -28.77 8.76
C CYS A 411 -9.27 -28.59 8.78
N VAL A 412 -10.02 -29.68 8.97
CA VAL A 412 -11.48 -29.69 9.19
C VAL A 412 -11.83 -30.82 10.14
N GLU A 413 -13.00 -30.76 10.76
CA GLU A 413 -13.47 -31.75 11.74
C GLU A 413 -14.90 -32.21 11.43
N SER A 414 -15.32 -33.34 12.03
CA SER A 414 -16.74 -33.73 11.97
C SER A 414 -17.62 -32.74 12.73
N PHE A 415 -18.76 -32.40 12.14
CA PHE A 415 -19.75 -31.50 12.75
C PHE A 415 -20.30 -31.99 14.09
N ALA A 416 -20.37 -33.32 14.30
CA ALA A 416 -20.83 -33.89 15.57
C ALA A 416 -19.84 -33.58 16.72
N THR A 417 -18.54 -33.72 16.45
CA THR A 417 -17.48 -33.49 17.44
C THR A 417 -17.22 -32.00 17.64
N TYR A 418 -16.96 -31.26 16.56
CA TYR A 418 -16.56 -29.84 16.60
C TYR A 418 -17.43 -28.99 15.65
N PRO A 419 -18.65 -28.59 16.07
CA PRO A 419 -19.58 -27.84 15.22
C PRO A 419 -19.00 -26.61 14.48
N PRO A 420 -18.12 -25.78 15.07
CA PRO A 420 -17.57 -24.60 14.37
C PRO A 420 -16.58 -24.93 13.25
N LEU A 421 -15.92 -26.10 13.30
CA LEU A 421 -14.98 -26.58 12.26
C LEU A 421 -15.63 -27.57 11.27
N GLY A 422 -16.91 -27.92 11.49
CA GLY A 422 -17.66 -28.88 10.68
C GLY A 422 -18.73 -28.27 9.77
N ARG A 423 -18.84 -26.94 9.68
CA ARG A 423 -19.75 -26.24 8.75
C ARG A 423 -18.97 -25.41 7.73
N PHE A 424 -19.43 -25.36 6.48
CA PHE A 424 -18.79 -24.56 5.44
C PHE A 424 -19.79 -24.00 4.41
N ALA A 425 -19.43 -22.85 3.83
CA ALA A 425 -20.10 -22.30 2.66
C ALA A 425 -19.31 -22.66 1.40
N VAL A 426 -20.00 -22.97 0.30
CA VAL A 426 -19.40 -23.24 -1.02
C VAL A 426 -19.69 -22.06 -1.92
N ARG A 427 -18.64 -21.48 -2.50
CA ARG A 427 -18.71 -20.24 -3.29
C ARG A 427 -18.03 -20.36 -4.64
N ASP A 428 -18.69 -19.78 -5.63
CA ASP A 428 -18.24 -19.71 -7.02
C ASP A 428 -18.92 -18.50 -7.69
N MET A 429 -18.30 -17.92 -8.73
CA MET A 429 -18.80 -16.73 -9.43
C MET A 429 -19.22 -15.57 -8.49
N ARG A 430 -18.49 -15.41 -7.37
CA ARG A 430 -18.75 -14.51 -6.22
C ARG A 430 -20.03 -14.80 -5.41
N GLN A 431 -20.85 -15.78 -5.77
CA GLN A 431 -22.12 -16.13 -5.09
C GLN A 431 -21.96 -17.36 -4.17
N THR A 432 -22.83 -17.51 -3.18
CA THR A 432 -22.92 -18.73 -2.37
C THR A 432 -23.76 -19.79 -3.08
N VAL A 433 -23.10 -20.73 -3.76
CA VAL A 433 -23.76 -21.74 -4.61
C VAL A 433 -24.33 -22.90 -3.81
N ALA A 434 -23.69 -23.29 -2.70
CA ALA A 434 -24.12 -24.37 -1.84
C ALA A 434 -23.61 -24.19 -0.39
N VAL A 435 -24.08 -25.03 0.51
CA VAL A 435 -23.69 -25.04 1.93
C VAL A 435 -23.47 -26.48 2.37
N GLY A 436 -22.41 -26.76 3.13
CA GLY A 436 -22.11 -28.11 3.60
C GLY A 436 -21.93 -28.26 5.11
N VAL A 437 -22.22 -29.47 5.57
CA VAL A 437 -21.98 -29.95 6.94
C VAL A 437 -21.18 -31.25 6.86
N ILE A 438 -19.99 -31.26 7.48
CA ILE A 438 -19.03 -32.37 7.42
C ILE A 438 -19.51 -33.52 8.31
N LYS A 439 -19.60 -34.72 7.75
CA LYS A 439 -20.03 -35.95 8.44
C LYS A 439 -18.81 -36.70 8.99
N ALA A 440 -17.86 -37.04 8.14
CA ALA A 440 -16.62 -37.70 8.51
C ALA A 440 -15.42 -37.09 7.75
N VAL A 441 -14.24 -37.18 8.36
CA VAL A 441 -12.97 -36.64 7.82
C VAL A 441 -11.93 -37.75 7.87
N GLU A 442 -11.26 -38.01 6.75
CA GLU A 442 -10.09 -38.88 6.72
C GLU A 442 -8.86 -38.03 7.09
N LYS A 443 -8.54 -38.01 8.39
CA LYS A 443 -7.34 -37.36 8.92
C LYS A 443 -6.10 -38.11 8.42
N LYS A 444 -5.14 -37.37 7.86
CA LYS A 444 -3.92 -37.91 7.26
C LYS A 444 -2.90 -38.24 8.35
N THR A 445 -2.34 -39.44 8.31
CA THR A 445 -1.32 -39.90 9.27
C THR A 445 -0.15 -38.93 9.34
N ALA A 446 0.15 -38.43 10.55
CA ALA A 446 1.14 -37.39 10.73
C ALA A 446 2.56 -37.92 10.50
N SER A 447 3.21 -37.49 9.42
CA SER A 447 4.67 -37.49 9.35
C SER A 447 5.23 -36.59 10.46
N GLY A 448 6.32 -37.02 11.09
CA GLY A 448 6.86 -36.41 12.31
C GLY A 448 6.99 -34.89 12.21
N GLY A 449 6.15 -34.18 12.95
CA GLY A 449 6.07 -32.72 12.92
C GLY A 449 7.35 -32.06 13.42
N LYS A 450 7.62 -30.84 12.94
CA LYS A 450 8.77 -30.04 13.39
C LYS A 450 8.53 -29.57 14.83
N VAL A 451 8.95 -30.39 15.80
CA VAL A 451 9.01 -30.03 17.22
C VAL A 451 10.06 -28.92 17.38
N THR A 452 9.71 -27.87 18.11
CA THR A 452 10.66 -26.79 18.40
C THR A 452 11.51 -27.13 19.63
N ASN A 453 12.84 -27.05 19.50
CA ASN A 453 13.75 -27.34 20.61
C ASN A 453 13.55 -26.34 21.75
N VAL A 454 13.08 -26.82 22.90
CA VAL A 454 13.05 -26.11 24.18
C VAL A 454 13.84 -26.92 25.19
N THR A 455 15.03 -26.45 25.56
CA THR A 455 15.89 -27.13 26.54
C THR A 455 15.33 -26.98 27.94
N CYS A 456 14.63 -28.02 28.42
CA CYS A 456 14.28 -28.16 29.83
C CYS A 456 15.55 -28.49 30.63
N PRO A 457 15.93 -27.71 31.65
CA PRO A 457 16.88 -28.20 32.65
C PRO A 457 16.22 -29.33 33.46
N TRP A 458 16.99 -30.37 33.76
CA TRP A 458 16.63 -31.54 34.59
C TRP A 458 15.52 -32.49 34.06
N ARG A 459 15.96 -33.64 33.54
CA ARG A 459 15.53 -35.01 33.94
C ARG A 459 16.53 -36.05 33.42
N PRO A 460 16.76 -37.18 34.13
CA PRO A 460 17.58 -38.29 33.64
C PRO A 460 16.82 -39.12 32.58
N ALA A 461 17.56 -39.89 31.78
CA ALA A 461 17.01 -40.69 30.67
C ALA A 461 16.46 -42.06 31.13
N PRO A 462 15.43 -42.61 30.45
CA PRO A 462 14.96 -43.98 30.65
C PRO A 462 15.84 -45.01 29.91
N PRO A 463 15.82 -46.30 30.31
CA PRO A 463 16.49 -47.38 29.58
C PRO A 463 15.74 -47.78 28.30
N PRO A 464 16.41 -48.41 27.32
CA PRO A 464 15.78 -48.95 26.13
C PRO A 464 15.20 -50.36 26.36
N GLN A 465 14.03 -50.65 25.78
CA GLN A 465 13.51 -52.02 25.59
C GLN A 465 12.74 -52.13 24.26
N ASP A 466 12.61 -53.36 23.78
CA ASP A 466 12.33 -53.67 22.37
C ASP A 466 10.87 -54.08 22.06
N LEU A 467 10.51 -53.79 20.81
CA LEU A 467 9.64 -54.55 19.88
C LEU A 467 8.60 -55.58 20.41
N LYS A 468 7.33 -55.34 19.99
CA LYS A 468 6.20 -56.29 19.85
C LYS A 468 5.55 -56.75 21.19
N GLU A 469 4.31 -57.25 21.27
CA GLU A 469 3.38 -57.82 20.27
C GLU A 469 1.98 -57.14 20.23
N SER A 470 0.94 -57.88 19.82
CA SER A 470 -0.39 -57.42 19.43
C SER A 470 -1.51 -58.24 20.11
N VAL A 471 -2.77 -58.06 19.65
CA VAL A 471 -3.97 -58.92 19.89
C VAL A 471 -4.98 -58.48 20.98
N LEU A 472 -6.15 -58.03 20.46
CA LEU A 472 -7.56 -58.22 20.87
C LEU A 472 -8.00 -58.48 22.35
N PHE A 473 -8.87 -57.56 22.81
CA PHE A 473 -10.26 -57.76 23.32
C PHE A 473 -10.62 -58.51 24.64
N LEU A 474 -11.65 -57.91 25.28
CA LEU A 474 -12.69 -58.44 26.21
C LEU A 474 -12.38 -58.68 27.71
N GLN A 475 -13.20 -57.99 28.53
CA GLN A 475 -13.90 -58.44 29.76
C GLN A 475 -13.09 -58.92 30.99
N GLY A 476 -13.68 -58.73 32.17
CA GLY A 476 -13.26 -59.43 33.40
C GLY A 476 -13.03 -58.49 34.57
N ASP A 477 -13.97 -58.56 35.50
CA ASP A 477 -14.03 -57.86 36.78
C ASP A 477 -12.89 -58.25 37.77
N GLU A 478 -12.77 -57.45 38.84
CA GLU A 478 -12.31 -57.72 40.23
C GLU A 478 -11.67 -59.09 40.65
N PRO A 479 -10.77 -59.11 41.67
CA PRO A 479 -10.93 -58.33 42.92
C PRO A 479 -9.66 -57.77 43.62
N ASN A 480 -9.94 -57.19 44.78
CA ASN A 480 -9.09 -56.58 45.79
C ASN A 480 -8.09 -57.52 46.52
N TYR A 481 -7.29 -56.91 47.43
CA TYR A 481 -6.34 -57.38 48.48
C TYR A 481 -4.89 -56.94 48.20
N ALA A 482 -4.10 -56.38 49.14
CA ALA A 482 -4.30 -55.95 50.55
C ALA A 482 -3.41 -54.70 50.78
N SER A 483 -3.88 -53.54 51.25
CA SER A 483 -4.12 -53.12 52.64
C SER A 483 -2.93 -53.25 53.63
N GLU A 484 -2.17 -52.16 53.83
CA GLU A 484 -1.56 -51.65 55.10
C GLU A 484 -0.65 -50.43 54.74
N LYS A 485 -0.82 -49.16 55.11
CA LYS A 485 -1.48 -48.40 56.21
C LYS A 485 -0.56 -48.16 57.43
N ILE A 486 -0.61 -46.93 57.98
CA ILE A 486 0.10 -46.44 59.21
C ILE A 486 1.60 -46.11 59.00
N SER A 487 2.22 -45.06 59.57
CA SER A 487 1.73 -43.69 59.88
C SER A 487 2.91 -42.70 60.07
N THR A 488 2.62 -41.42 59.90
CA THR A 488 3.38 -40.21 60.30
C THR A 488 4.28 -40.30 61.56
N LYS A 489 5.46 -39.65 61.56
CA LYS A 489 5.70 -38.37 62.28
C LYS A 489 7.08 -37.72 62.07
N GLU A 490 7.24 -36.51 62.63
CA GLU A 490 8.35 -35.55 62.47
C GLU A 490 9.66 -35.92 63.22
N GLY A 491 10.80 -35.27 62.88
CA GLY A 491 12.09 -35.37 63.62
C GLY A 491 13.26 -34.55 63.03
N GLU A 492 14.10 -33.95 63.87
CA GLU A 492 15.00 -32.82 63.54
C GLU A 492 16.54 -33.12 63.48
N TRP A 493 17.27 -32.31 62.68
CA TRP A 493 18.67 -31.81 62.80
C TRP A 493 19.92 -32.71 63.12
N GLY A 494 20.68 -33.10 62.07
CA GLY A 494 22.18 -33.05 61.97
C GLY A 494 23.10 -33.93 62.88
N PRO A 495 24.45 -33.74 62.91
CA PRO A 495 25.36 -33.22 61.87
C PRO A 495 26.81 -33.86 61.79
N THR A 496 27.65 -33.44 60.81
CA THR A 496 29.15 -33.46 60.73
C THR A 496 30.03 -34.74 60.70
N LYS A 497 30.96 -34.82 59.71
CA LYS A 497 32.47 -34.92 59.80
C LYS A 497 33.12 -35.34 58.45
N ALA A 498 34.09 -34.61 57.87
CA ALA A 498 35.58 -34.72 57.98
C ALA A 498 36.23 -35.67 56.90
N SER A 499 37.45 -35.51 56.35
CA SER A 499 38.47 -34.42 56.37
C SER A 499 39.71 -34.68 55.45
N HIS A 500 40.35 -33.62 54.91
CA HIS A 500 41.81 -33.49 54.56
C HIS A 500 42.46 -34.42 53.49
N LEU A 501 43.65 -34.17 52.88
CA LEU A 501 44.65 -33.07 52.75
C LEU A 501 45.44 -33.29 51.41
N TYR A 502 46.13 -32.33 50.75
CA TYR A 502 47.54 -31.95 50.99
C TYR A 502 48.04 -30.73 50.14
N THR A 503 49.28 -30.27 50.40
CA THR A 503 49.98 -29.00 50.03
C THR A 503 50.66 -28.96 48.62
N ARG A 504 51.45 -27.96 48.11
CA ARG A 504 52.31 -26.89 48.72
C ARG A 504 52.87 -25.83 47.69
N LYS A 505 53.54 -24.78 48.23
CA LYS A 505 54.51 -23.79 47.63
C LYS A 505 53.94 -22.58 46.85
N SER A 506 54.54 -21.38 46.85
CA SER A 506 55.40 -20.63 47.83
C SER A 506 55.65 -19.18 47.34
N ALA A 507 55.86 -18.21 48.25
CA ALA A 507 56.18 -16.79 47.96
C ALA A 507 57.50 -16.33 48.64
N PRO A 508 57.98 -15.08 48.40
CA PRO A 508 58.20 -14.18 49.55
C PRO A 508 58.05 -12.65 49.28
N LEU A 509 57.68 -11.91 50.36
CA LEU A 509 58.17 -10.58 50.85
C LEU A 509 58.33 -9.36 49.87
N CYS A 510 58.17 -8.09 50.27
CA CYS A 510 58.01 -7.45 51.59
C CYS A 510 57.24 -6.09 51.53
N THR A 511 56.90 -5.53 52.70
CA THR A 511 56.63 -4.10 53.10
C THR A 511 56.55 -2.98 52.04
N LEU A 512 55.72 -1.92 52.18
CA LEU A 512 54.90 -1.39 53.30
C LEU A 512 53.77 -0.51 52.71
N GLY A 513 52.67 -0.29 53.44
CA GLY A 513 51.48 0.41 52.91
C GLY A 513 51.25 1.82 53.46
N GLN A 514 50.51 2.65 52.71
CA GLN A 514 49.90 3.89 53.18
C GLN A 514 48.49 4.08 52.57
N ILE A 515 47.58 4.64 53.35
CA ILE A 515 46.23 5.04 52.95
C ILE A 515 46.05 6.50 53.40
N GLY A 516 45.79 7.41 52.46
CA GLY A 516 45.67 8.83 52.75
C GLY A 516 45.07 9.61 51.59
N ARG A 517 44.33 10.68 51.92
CA ARG A 517 43.87 11.68 50.95
C ARG A 517 44.99 12.69 50.72
N GLU A 518 45.02 13.35 49.56
CA GLU A 518 44.87 14.81 49.57
C GLU A 518 44.49 15.42 48.21
N ARG A 519 43.60 16.42 48.28
CA ARG A 519 43.55 17.54 47.35
C ARG A 519 44.11 18.73 48.13
N LEU A 520 45.08 19.49 47.59
CA LEU A 520 45.09 20.97 47.54
C LEU A 520 46.47 21.54 47.17
N LEU A 521 46.46 22.83 46.81
CA LEU A 521 47.60 23.75 46.61
C LEU A 521 48.53 23.41 45.41
N TRP A 522 48.85 24.33 44.49
CA TRP A 522 49.42 25.70 44.57
C TRP A 522 50.91 25.75 44.98
N ARG A 523 51.83 25.70 44.00
CA ARG A 523 52.72 26.85 43.63
C ARG A 523 53.73 26.52 42.51
N GLU A 524 54.00 27.55 41.70
CA GLU A 524 55.30 27.99 41.12
C GLU A 524 56.19 27.03 40.27
N SER A 525 57.20 27.62 39.61
CA SER A 525 58.13 27.03 38.61
C SER A 525 57.49 26.68 37.25
N SER A 526 57.59 27.45 36.15
CA SER A 526 58.66 28.30 35.56
C SER A 526 59.82 27.54 34.88
N SER A 527 60.08 27.88 33.60
CA SER A 527 61.36 27.71 32.84
C SER A 527 61.92 26.28 32.65
N MET A 528 62.77 25.96 31.66
CA MET A 528 63.22 26.58 30.39
C MET A 528 63.62 25.43 29.44
N VAL A 529 63.30 25.42 28.14
CA VAL A 529 64.03 26.05 27.02
C VAL A 529 65.50 25.61 26.86
N ARG A 530 65.74 24.84 25.78
CA ARG A 530 66.86 24.84 24.82
C ARG A 530 66.32 24.23 23.53
N ASP A 531 66.66 24.62 22.30
CA ASP A 531 67.44 25.74 21.75
C ASP A 531 66.98 25.92 20.27
N SER A 532 67.12 27.06 19.58
CA SER A 532 67.52 28.43 19.98
C SER A 532 67.10 29.44 18.89
N ARG A 533 67.24 30.75 19.19
CA ARG A 533 67.13 31.94 18.29
C ARG A 533 65.73 32.42 17.92
N ASP A 534 65.49 33.70 17.59
CA ASP A 534 66.14 35.02 17.86
C ASP A 534 65.02 36.09 17.69
N ALA A 535 64.84 37.09 18.57
CA ALA A 535 65.45 38.45 18.61
C ALA A 535 64.90 39.41 17.51
N GLU A 536 64.50 40.69 17.75
CA GLU A 536 64.62 41.64 18.89
C GLU A 536 63.30 42.45 19.15
N VAL A 537 62.87 42.82 20.38
CA VAL A 537 63.16 43.99 21.30
C VAL A 537 62.70 45.37 20.74
N TYR A 538 61.95 46.31 21.37
CA TYR A 538 61.98 47.01 22.70
C TYR A 538 60.56 47.51 23.17
N THR A 539 60.09 47.31 24.43
CA THR A 539 60.06 48.20 25.66
C THR A 539 59.34 49.57 25.58
N THR A 540 58.68 50.20 26.59
CA THR A 540 58.22 49.87 27.98
C THR A 540 57.35 51.02 28.56
N ALA A 541 56.27 50.74 29.33
CA ALA A 541 55.70 51.63 30.37
C ALA A 541 54.66 50.91 31.28
N ARG A 542 54.30 51.51 32.44
CA ARG A 542 53.39 51.03 33.53
C ARG A 542 52.79 52.25 34.27
N PRO A 543 51.83 52.14 35.22
CA PRO A 543 50.84 51.07 35.49
C PRO A 543 49.38 51.57 35.77
N THR A 544 48.38 50.69 35.63
CA THR A 544 47.16 50.63 36.48
C THR A 544 46.49 49.25 36.37
N SER A 545 45.46 48.98 37.18
CA SER A 545 44.81 47.66 37.35
C SER A 545 44.18 47.08 36.07
N PRO A 546 44.44 45.80 35.71
CA PRO A 546 43.82 45.16 34.55
C PRO A 546 42.54 44.38 34.90
N SER A 547 41.40 44.78 34.33
CA SER A 547 40.25 43.89 34.13
C SER A 547 40.48 43.01 32.89
N THR A 548 40.05 41.75 32.94
CA THR A 548 40.34 40.70 31.94
C THR A 548 39.91 41.04 30.52
N PRO A 549 40.67 40.65 29.48
CA PRO A 549 40.28 40.82 28.08
C PRO A 549 39.19 39.82 27.66
N THR A 550 37.99 40.38 27.45
CA THR A 550 36.83 39.79 26.77
C THR A 550 37.22 39.02 25.51
N THR A 551 36.63 37.84 25.29
CA THR A 551 36.99 36.95 24.18
C THR A 551 36.22 37.23 22.88
N LEU A 552 36.72 36.74 21.75
CA LEU A 552 36.05 36.86 20.44
C LEU A 552 34.62 36.28 20.38
N LEU A 553 34.22 35.44 21.34
CA LEU A 553 32.86 34.93 21.49
C LEU A 553 31.90 35.95 22.09
N GLU A 554 32.40 36.87 22.91
CA GLU A 554 31.64 37.96 23.50
C GLU A 554 31.49 39.11 22.51
N ALA A 555 32.54 39.46 21.75
CA ALA A 555 32.41 40.38 20.61
C ALA A 555 31.39 39.88 19.56
N GLN A 556 31.30 38.56 19.33
CA GLN A 556 30.26 37.97 18.48
C GLN A 556 28.85 37.99 19.12
N ARG A 557 28.73 37.97 20.45
CA ARG A 557 27.46 38.16 21.16
C ARG A 557 27.01 39.62 21.19
N GLU A 558 27.93 40.55 21.42
CA GLU A 558 27.68 41.99 21.39
C GLU A 558 27.23 42.44 20.00
N SER A 559 27.86 41.94 18.93
CA SER A 559 27.37 42.19 17.57
C SER A 559 25.98 41.60 17.32
N GLN A 560 25.61 40.48 17.95
CA GLN A 560 24.26 39.90 17.82
C GLN A 560 23.22 40.69 18.62
N SER A 561 23.54 41.16 19.84
CA SER A 561 22.65 42.03 20.62
C SER A 561 22.52 43.44 20.02
N GLN A 562 23.58 43.99 19.41
CA GLN A 562 23.51 45.27 18.71
C GLN A 562 22.76 45.18 17.38
N THR A 563 22.87 44.06 16.65
CA THR A 563 22.08 43.82 15.43
C THR A 563 20.58 43.77 15.73
N ALA A 564 20.17 43.21 16.87
CA ALA A 564 18.78 43.22 17.33
C ALA A 564 18.23 44.66 17.57
N CYS A 565 19.08 45.60 17.95
CA CYS A 565 18.71 47.01 18.17
C CYS A 565 18.70 47.87 16.89
N LEU A 566 19.25 47.40 15.77
CA LEU A 566 19.40 48.20 14.54
C LEU A 566 18.34 47.97 13.47
N TYR A 567 17.58 46.88 13.55
CA TYR A 567 16.37 46.65 12.73
C TYR A 567 15.24 46.16 13.62
N GLY A 568 14.51 47.11 14.21
CA GLY A 568 13.52 46.88 15.25
C GLY A 568 12.47 45.82 14.89
N ILE A 569 12.61 44.64 15.51
CA ILE A 569 11.56 43.63 15.62
C ILE A 569 11.13 43.63 17.08
N GLU A 570 10.04 44.33 17.37
CA GLU A 570 9.29 44.10 18.61
C GLU A 570 8.75 42.65 18.55
N GLU A 571 9.00 41.84 19.57
CA GLU A 571 8.64 40.41 19.58
C GLU A 571 7.12 40.12 19.58
N ASN A 572 6.28 41.16 19.55
CA ASN A 572 4.81 41.09 19.58
C ASN A 572 4.13 41.89 18.46
N LYS A 573 4.59 41.77 17.20
CA LYS A 573 3.83 42.18 16.02
C LYS A 573 3.34 40.96 15.23
N GLU A 574 2.03 40.75 15.21
CA GLU A 574 1.42 39.66 14.45
C GLU A 574 1.70 39.79 12.94
N LEU A 575 2.12 38.68 12.33
CA LEU A 575 2.30 38.58 10.88
C LEU A 575 0.95 38.83 10.17
N PRO A 576 0.88 39.72 9.15
CA PRO A 576 -0.35 39.99 8.42
C PRO A 576 -1.09 38.72 8.01
N SER A 577 -2.38 38.67 8.31
CA SER A 577 -3.23 37.47 8.17
C SER A 577 -3.16 36.86 6.78
N ASP A 578 -3.08 37.71 5.74
CA ASP A 578 -2.93 37.28 4.34
C ASP A 578 -1.55 36.70 4.01
N LEU A 579 -0.46 37.26 4.53
CA LEU A 579 0.87 36.68 4.35
C LEU A 579 0.97 35.33 5.07
N SER A 580 0.41 35.24 6.28
CA SER A 580 0.24 33.99 7.02
C SER A 580 -0.56 32.95 6.22
N ARG A 581 -1.65 33.40 5.56
CA ARG A 581 -2.54 32.59 4.70
C ARG A 581 -1.83 32.11 3.43
N TRP A 582 -1.15 32.99 2.70
CA TRP A 582 -0.41 32.64 1.47
C TRP A 582 0.73 31.67 1.74
N ILE A 583 1.54 31.89 2.77
CA ILE A 583 2.61 30.94 3.15
C ILE A 583 2.01 29.56 3.47
N LYS A 584 0.90 29.51 4.24
CA LYS A 584 0.19 28.26 4.55
C LYS A 584 -0.43 27.61 3.29
N GLN A 585 -0.90 28.38 2.31
CA GLN A 585 -1.43 27.89 1.03
C GLN A 585 -0.32 27.37 0.10
N ARG A 586 0.78 28.10 -0.06
CA ARG A 586 1.94 27.66 -0.86
C ARG A 586 2.59 26.41 -0.29
N VAL A 587 2.66 26.30 1.04
CA VAL A 587 3.05 25.05 1.74
C VAL A 587 2.08 23.89 1.47
N LYS A 588 0.80 24.13 1.19
CA LYS A 588 -0.13 23.08 0.73
C LYS A 588 0.16 22.68 -0.73
N GLN A 589 0.33 23.64 -1.63
CA GLN A 589 0.65 23.40 -3.05
C GLN A 589 1.99 22.66 -3.25
N LEU A 590 3.01 22.95 -2.44
CA LEU A 590 4.32 22.29 -2.50
C LEU A 590 4.33 20.82 -2.01
N ASN A 591 3.15 20.19 -1.83
CA ASN A 591 3.01 18.74 -1.62
C ASN A 591 2.48 18.08 -2.89
N VAL A 592 3.41 17.52 -3.69
CA VAL A 592 3.07 16.67 -4.84
C VAL A 592 2.24 15.46 -4.40
N HIS A 593 1.36 14.96 -5.28
CA HIS A 593 0.47 13.85 -4.94
C HIS A 593 1.23 12.53 -4.80
N ARG A 594 0.67 11.62 -3.98
CA ARG A 594 1.24 10.29 -3.75
C ARG A 594 1.30 9.41 -5.02
N ALA A 595 0.42 9.65 -6.00
CA ALA A 595 0.44 8.94 -7.26
C ALA A 595 1.69 9.30 -8.09
N ASP A 596 1.97 10.58 -8.26
CA ASP A 596 3.13 11.08 -9.01
C ASP A 596 4.44 10.70 -8.32
N GLN A 597 4.46 10.78 -6.97
CA GLN A 597 5.54 10.26 -6.13
C GLN A 597 5.79 8.77 -6.39
N GLN A 598 4.76 7.93 -6.40
CA GLN A 598 4.92 6.51 -6.71
C GLN A 598 5.34 6.25 -8.17
N ARG A 599 4.90 7.09 -9.12
CA ARG A 599 5.30 7.01 -10.54
C ARG A 599 6.78 7.35 -10.73
N ALA A 600 7.25 8.48 -10.22
CA ALA A 600 8.64 8.91 -10.31
C ALA A 600 9.59 7.93 -9.58
N ALA A 601 9.16 7.38 -8.42
CA ALA A 601 9.94 6.39 -7.68
C ALA A 601 10.09 5.09 -8.47
N LYS A 602 9.03 4.60 -9.13
CA LYS A 602 9.12 3.43 -10.02
C LYS A 602 10.12 3.66 -11.16
N LEU A 603 10.02 4.79 -11.85
CA LEU A 603 10.88 5.14 -12.99
C LEU A 603 12.37 5.17 -12.62
N VAL A 604 12.75 5.82 -11.51
CA VAL A 604 14.16 5.92 -11.11
C VAL A 604 14.66 4.67 -10.37
N ASN A 605 13.83 3.96 -9.61
CA ASN A 605 14.22 2.63 -9.09
C ASN A 605 14.53 1.68 -10.27
N HIS A 606 13.68 1.64 -11.29
CA HIS A 606 13.89 0.81 -12.48
C HIS A 606 15.17 1.21 -13.24
N LEU A 607 15.42 2.51 -13.47
CA LEU A 607 16.66 2.96 -14.10
C LEU A 607 17.89 2.60 -13.25
N ARG A 608 17.85 2.86 -11.94
CA ARG A 608 18.94 2.54 -11.01
C ARG A 608 19.26 1.05 -11.07
N ASP A 609 18.27 0.17 -10.92
CA ASP A 609 18.52 -1.26 -10.76
C ASP A 609 19.05 -1.87 -12.07
N ASN A 610 18.54 -1.45 -13.23
CA ASN A 610 19.11 -1.80 -14.53
C ASN A 610 20.53 -1.23 -14.73
N LEU A 611 20.82 -0.01 -14.27
CA LEU A 611 22.17 0.58 -14.35
C LEU A 611 23.17 -0.15 -13.45
N LEU A 612 22.75 -0.56 -12.25
CA LEU A 612 23.57 -1.36 -11.32
C LEU A 612 23.84 -2.76 -11.88
N GLU A 613 22.86 -3.37 -12.56
CA GLU A 613 23.04 -4.65 -13.26
C GLU A 613 24.00 -4.50 -14.46
N TYR A 614 23.80 -3.48 -15.30
CA TYR A 614 24.72 -3.16 -16.40
C TYR A 614 26.16 -2.94 -15.90
N LEU A 615 26.37 -2.19 -14.82
CA LEU A 615 27.71 -1.95 -14.25
C LEU A 615 28.35 -3.21 -13.63
N LYS A 616 27.57 -4.16 -13.11
CA LYS A 616 28.07 -5.46 -12.63
C LYS A 616 28.46 -6.40 -13.77
N ASN A 617 27.63 -6.42 -14.82
CA ASN A 617 27.79 -7.29 -15.98
C ASN A 617 28.86 -6.76 -16.96
N ASN A 618 29.20 -5.47 -16.89
CA ASN A 618 30.31 -4.87 -17.65
C ASN A 618 31.67 -5.50 -17.27
N GLU A 619 32.59 -5.54 -18.21
CA GLU A 619 33.96 -6.04 -17.98
C GLU A 619 34.79 -5.12 -17.07
N LYS A 620 34.45 -3.82 -17.00
CA LYS A 620 35.14 -2.82 -16.16
C LYS A 620 34.89 -3.04 -14.66
N VAL A 621 35.78 -3.84 -14.06
CA VAL A 621 35.72 -4.35 -12.68
C VAL A 621 35.50 -3.30 -11.59
N LEU A 622 35.92 -2.03 -11.76
CA LEU A 622 35.86 -1.01 -10.70
C LEU A 622 34.45 -0.77 -10.15
N TYR A 623 33.42 -0.93 -10.98
CA TYR A 623 32.03 -0.65 -10.61
C TYR A 623 31.24 -1.91 -10.18
N LYS A 624 31.92 -3.05 -9.92
CA LYS A 624 31.24 -4.34 -9.62
C LYS A 624 30.66 -4.47 -8.21
N SER A 625 31.00 -3.58 -7.28
CA SER A 625 30.35 -3.45 -5.96
C SER A 625 29.69 -2.07 -5.77
N PRO A 626 28.69 -1.70 -6.60
CA PRO A 626 28.18 -0.33 -6.64
C PRO A 626 27.18 -0.08 -5.50
N THR A 627 27.67 0.41 -4.37
CA THR A 627 26.85 0.76 -3.21
C THR A 627 26.17 2.12 -3.45
N VAL A 628 24.85 2.14 -3.66
CA VAL A 628 24.10 3.39 -3.83
C VAL A 628 23.82 4.04 -2.48
N LEU A 629 24.61 5.07 -2.15
CA LEU A 629 24.30 5.94 -1.02
C LEU A 629 23.11 6.84 -1.36
N ASN A 630 22.02 6.61 -0.65
CA ASN A 630 20.80 7.42 -0.74
C ASN A 630 20.97 8.74 0.03
N THR A 631 21.91 9.56 -0.44
CA THR A 631 22.20 10.93 0.00
C THR A 631 21.61 11.94 -0.98
N GLY A 632 20.38 11.67 -1.45
CA GLY A 632 19.53 12.71 -2.00
C GLY A 632 19.48 13.89 -1.04
N SER A 633 19.57 15.11 -1.59
CA SER A 633 19.40 16.37 -0.85
C SER A 633 18.33 16.25 0.24
N TYR A 634 18.75 16.18 1.51
CA TYR A 634 17.87 15.60 2.55
C TYR A 634 16.65 16.49 2.88
N TYR A 635 16.74 17.77 2.54
CA TYR A 635 15.67 18.74 2.74
C TYR A 635 14.44 18.50 1.85
N GLU A 636 14.62 17.93 0.65
CA GLU A 636 13.51 17.41 -0.18
C GLU A 636 12.89 16.13 0.41
N LYS A 637 13.63 15.42 1.28
CA LYS A 637 13.39 14.04 1.75
C LYS A 637 12.99 13.06 0.65
N VAL A 638 14.01 12.55 -0.04
CA VAL A 638 13.92 11.24 -0.70
C VAL A 638 14.47 10.17 0.25
N LYS A 639 13.57 9.41 0.87
CA LYS A 639 13.86 8.02 1.28
C LYS A 639 13.32 7.15 0.15
N ILE A 640 14.04 6.12 -0.31
CA ILE A 640 13.46 5.15 -1.25
C ILE A 640 12.12 4.68 -0.66
N ASN A 641 11.05 4.99 -1.40
CA ASN A 641 9.59 4.85 -1.13
C ASN A 641 8.82 6.17 -1.40
N ASP A 642 9.45 7.35 -1.28
CA ASP A 642 8.90 8.67 -1.65
C ASP A 642 9.97 9.54 -2.34
N PRO A 643 9.75 10.11 -3.55
CA PRO A 643 10.73 10.95 -4.25
C PRO A 643 10.35 12.44 -4.37
N ASN A 644 11.36 13.24 -4.72
CA ASN A 644 11.39 14.26 -5.77
C ASN A 644 12.83 14.82 -5.80
N GLU A 645 13.42 14.94 -7.01
CA GLU A 645 14.87 15.03 -7.26
C GLU A 645 15.68 13.83 -6.75
N PHE A 646 16.69 13.40 -7.52
CA PHE A 646 17.42 12.17 -7.26
C PHE A 646 18.95 12.37 -7.40
N ASP A 647 19.68 12.04 -6.34
CA ASP A 647 21.15 11.94 -6.35
C ASP A 647 21.56 10.46 -6.21
N MET A 648 22.47 9.98 -7.06
CA MET A 648 22.98 8.60 -7.05
C MET A 648 24.51 8.62 -6.96
N MET A 649 25.05 8.49 -5.74
CA MET A 649 26.51 8.34 -5.58
C MET A 649 26.93 6.89 -5.89
N LEU A 650 27.86 6.74 -6.85
CA LEU A 650 28.53 5.50 -7.20
C LEU A 650 29.84 5.41 -6.39
N LEU A 651 29.86 4.55 -5.38
CA LEU A 651 31.08 4.31 -4.60
C LEU A 651 32.11 3.51 -5.40
N ILE A 652 33.33 4.05 -5.46
CA ILE A 652 34.53 3.40 -5.97
C ILE A 652 35.35 2.97 -4.74
N PRO A 653 35.53 1.66 -4.49
CA PRO A 653 36.32 1.18 -3.37
C PRO A 653 37.81 1.50 -3.59
N THR A 654 38.46 2.12 -2.62
CA THR A 654 39.88 2.51 -2.71
C THR A 654 40.74 1.89 -1.60
N PRO A 655 42.04 1.63 -1.86
CA PRO A 655 43.01 1.38 -0.79
C PRO A 655 43.27 2.69 -0.01
N ARG A 656 44.10 2.65 1.04
CA ARG A 656 44.42 3.86 1.83
C ARG A 656 44.93 5.00 0.94
N LEU A 657 44.27 6.15 1.04
CA LEU A 657 44.57 7.35 0.27
C LEU A 657 45.39 8.34 1.09
N ASN A 658 46.27 9.07 0.40
CA ASN A 658 46.83 10.34 0.86
C ASN A 658 46.08 11.49 0.19
N TRP A 659 46.10 12.66 0.82
CA TRP A 659 45.54 13.87 0.25
C TRP A 659 46.31 15.11 0.72
N THR A 660 46.37 16.13 -0.13
CA THR A 660 46.98 17.43 0.18
C THR A 660 45.98 18.54 -0.11
N GLU A 661 45.85 19.50 0.81
CA GLU A 661 45.03 20.69 0.59
C GLU A 661 45.64 21.55 -0.52
N LEU A 662 44.81 22.12 -1.40
CA LEU A 662 45.28 23.03 -2.44
C LEU A 662 45.40 24.45 -1.90
N GLU A 663 46.59 25.04 -2.12
CA GLU A 663 46.91 26.42 -1.76
C GLU A 663 45.88 27.41 -2.32
N GLY A 664 45.47 28.39 -1.50
CA GLY A 664 44.43 29.37 -1.82
C GLY A 664 42.98 28.89 -1.66
N TYR A 665 42.72 27.61 -1.36
CA TYR A 665 41.36 27.05 -1.26
C TYR A 665 40.90 26.66 0.16
N ASN A 666 41.62 27.07 1.21
CA ASN A 666 41.24 27.00 2.63
C ASN A 666 40.61 25.65 3.07
N GLY A 667 41.22 24.52 2.67
CA GLY A 667 40.76 23.18 3.02
C GLY A 667 39.46 22.72 2.36
N LEU A 668 39.02 23.38 1.27
CA LEU A 668 37.82 23.02 0.51
C LEU A 668 38.09 22.09 -0.68
N HIS A 669 39.29 22.18 -1.27
CA HIS A 669 39.72 21.38 -2.42
C HIS A 669 41.06 20.69 -2.13
N TYR A 670 41.19 19.46 -2.62
CA TYR A 670 42.31 18.54 -2.31
C TYR A 670 42.86 17.91 -3.59
N SER A 671 44.16 17.64 -3.63
CA SER A 671 44.71 16.57 -4.48
C SER A 671 44.65 15.24 -3.72
N VAL A 672 44.50 14.12 -4.42
CA VAL A 672 44.30 12.79 -3.82
C VAL A 672 45.18 11.77 -4.54
N SER A 673 45.96 11.00 -3.78
CA SER A 673 46.92 10.02 -4.28
C SER A 673 46.91 8.71 -3.48
N LEU A 674 47.45 7.65 -4.06
CA LEU A 674 47.60 6.35 -3.40
C LEU A 674 48.76 6.39 -2.38
N THR A 675 48.57 5.78 -1.20
CA THR A 675 49.66 5.66 -0.19
C THR A 675 50.84 4.81 -0.67
N ARG A 676 50.61 3.89 -1.60
CA ARG A 676 51.62 3.02 -2.25
C ARG A 676 51.13 2.68 -3.67
N PRO A 677 52.03 2.40 -4.63
CA PRO A 677 51.63 1.78 -5.90
C PRO A 677 50.89 0.47 -5.64
N THR A 678 49.81 0.20 -6.39
CA THR A 678 49.03 -1.04 -6.21
C THR A 678 48.85 -1.77 -7.54
N ARG A 679 48.75 -3.10 -7.49
CA ARG A 679 48.35 -3.95 -8.64
C ARG A 679 46.81 -4.02 -8.80
N THR A 680 46.06 -3.05 -8.27
CA THR A 680 44.60 -3.00 -8.43
C THR A 680 44.23 -2.27 -9.72
N LYS A 681 43.05 -2.54 -10.27
CA LYS A 681 42.60 -2.00 -11.57
C LYS A 681 42.30 -0.50 -11.59
N ILE A 682 42.68 0.26 -10.55
CA ILE A 682 42.60 1.73 -10.53
C ILE A 682 43.70 2.42 -11.35
N GLN A 683 44.72 1.69 -11.79
CA GLN A 683 45.86 2.20 -12.57
C GLN A 683 45.45 3.05 -13.78
N ASP A 684 44.42 2.63 -14.53
CA ASP A 684 43.87 3.33 -15.70
C ASP A 684 43.49 4.81 -15.42
N PHE A 685 43.19 5.12 -14.15
CA PHE A 685 42.72 6.43 -13.68
C PHE A 685 43.81 7.27 -12.99
N LEU A 686 45.04 6.76 -12.88
CA LEU A 686 46.15 7.51 -12.31
C LEU A 686 46.71 8.51 -13.33
N LEU A 687 47.39 9.55 -12.86
CA LEU A 687 48.21 10.41 -13.69
C LEU A 687 49.55 9.73 -14.00
N ASP A 688 50.38 10.38 -14.82
CA ASP A 688 51.64 9.85 -15.32
C ASP A 688 52.70 9.70 -14.20
N ASP A 689 52.44 10.25 -13.01
CA ASP A 689 53.17 10.02 -11.75
C ASP A 689 52.90 8.64 -11.11
N THR A 690 51.96 7.85 -11.66
CA THR A 690 51.53 6.52 -11.18
C THR A 690 50.96 6.48 -9.75
N LEU A 691 50.60 7.64 -9.17
CA LEU A 691 50.12 7.74 -7.78
C LEU A 691 48.89 8.65 -7.61
N THR A 692 48.77 9.75 -8.35
CA THR A 692 47.68 10.73 -8.21
C THR A 692 46.44 10.27 -8.98
N ILE A 693 45.27 10.30 -8.34
CA ILE A 693 44.01 9.83 -8.93
C ILE A 693 43.34 10.97 -9.71
N SER A 694 43.18 10.80 -11.03
CA SER A 694 42.58 11.80 -11.91
C SER A 694 41.05 11.89 -11.76
N ALA A 695 40.60 13.00 -11.19
CA ALA A 695 39.20 13.40 -11.17
C ALA A 695 38.58 13.45 -12.58
N THR A 696 39.34 13.94 -13.58
CA THR A 696 38.87 14.06 -14.96
C THR A 696 38.74 12.70 -15.67
N LYS A 697 39.69 11.76 -15.50
CA LYS A 697 39.59 10.43 -16.11
C LYS A 697 38.35 9.68 -15.59
N ILE A 698 38.12 9.69 -14.27
CA ILE A 698 36.97 9.01 -13.64
C ILE A 698 35.63 9.61 -14.09
N LEU A 699 35.51 10.94 -14.11
CA LEU A 699 34.26 11.60 -14.53
C LEU A 699 33.97 11.40 -16.03
N LYS A 700 35.00 11.34 -16.89
CA LYS A 700 34.86 11.01 -18.32
C LYS A 700 34.37 9.57 -18.52
N ASP A 701 34.97 8.59 -17.83
CA ASP A 701 34.59 7.18 -17.93
C ASP A 701 33.16 6.93 -17.41
N THR A 702 32.81 7.50 -16.25
CA THR A 702 31.45 7.45 -15.71
C THR A 702 30.43 7.99 -16.72
N ARG A 703 30.73 9.13 -17.36
CA ARG A 703 29.88 9.73 -18.40
C ARG A 703 29.77 8.87 -19.65
N PHE A 704 30.83 8.17 -20.04
CA PHE A 704 30.83 7.23 -21.17
C PHE A 704 29.96 6.01 -20.89
N LEU A 705 30.14 5.36 -19.74
CA LEU A 705 29.36 4.18 -19.33
C LEU A 705 27.87 4.50 -19.24
N VAL A 706 27.50 5.62 -18.61
CA VAL A 706 26.11 6.08 -18.52
C VAL A 706 25.52 6.40 -19.90
N LYS A 707 26.28 7.02 -20.81
CA LYS A 707 25.83 7.27 -22.20
C LYS A 707 25.54 5.96 -22.94
N HIS A 708 26.41 4.96 -22.82
CA HIS A 708 26.24 3.67 -23.50
C HIS A 708 25.03 2.91 -22.92
N PHE A 709 24.88 2.87 -21.59
CA PHE A 709 23.70 2.31 -20.94
C PHE A 709 22.40 2.93 -21.46
N ILE A 710 22.30 4.27 -21.53
CA ILE A 710 21.09 4.95 -22.01
C ILE A 710 20.78 4.63 -23.48
N SER A 711 21.78 4.34 -24.32
CA SER A 711 21.54 3.95 -25.72
C SER A 711 20.91 2.56 -25.88
N THR A 712 20.91 1.72 -24.83
CA THR A 712 20.33 0.37 -24.81
C THR A 712 19.12 0.25 -23.86
N TYR A 713 19.10 1.04 -22.79
CA TYR A 713 18.02 1.10 -21.80
C TYR A 713 16.73 1.68 -22.38
N LYS A 714 15.61 1.00 -22.14
CA LYS A 714 14.26 1.46 -22.50
C LYS A 714 13.51 1.89 -21.25
N VAL A 715 12.86 3.05 -21.31
CA VAL A 715 12.01 3.55 -20.23
C VAL A 715 10.73 2.70 -20.20
N PRO A 716 10.29 2.17 -19.03
CA PRO A 716 9.00 1.51 -18.94
C PRO A 716 7.85 2.50 -19.20
N ASP A 717 6.70 1.96 -19.60
CA ASP A 717 5.46 2.70 -19.87
C ASP A 717 5.56 3.79 -20.97
N ASP A 718 6.62 3.76 -21.80
CA ASP A 718 6.93 4.75 -22.87
C ASP A 718 6.91 6.22 -22.39
N ALA A 719 7.14 6.45 -21.09
CA ALA A 719 6.89 7.72 -20.39
C ALA A 719 7.85 8.89 -20.72
N GLY A 720 8.68 8.77 -21.76
CA GLY A 720 9.68 9.75 -22.17
C GLY A 720 11.00 9.11 -22.61
N GLN A 721 12.06 9.90 -22.68
CA GLN A 721 13.43 9.41 -22.90
C GLN A 721 14.43 10.13 -22.00
N TRP A 722 15.34 9.37 -21.38
CA TRP A 722 16.45 9.94 -20.64
C TRP A 722 17.48 10.54 -21.60
N VAL A 723 17.79 11.82 -21.40
CA VAL A 723 18.78 12.59 -22.15
C VAL A 723 19.92 12.97 -21.22
N LEU A 724 21.15 12.93 -21.74
CA LEU A 724 22.37 13.23 -20.99
C LEU A 724 22.72 14.72 -21.09
N ASN A 725 22.42 15.49 -20.04
CA ASN A 725 22.52 16.96 -20.07
C ASN A 725 23.96 17.48 -20.17
N ARG A 726 24.14 18.58 -20.89
CA ARG A 726 25.41 19.32 -20.98
C ARG A 726 25.56 20.33 -19.82
N LYS A 727 25.45 19.88 -18.55
CA LYS A 727 25.78 20.71 -17.38
C LYS A 727 27.25 21.18 -17.44
N LEU A 728 27.52 22.30 -16.76
CA LEU A 728 28.80 23.02 -16.72
C LEU A 728 30.03 22.12 -16.41
N PRO A 729 31.24 22.44 -16.92
CA PRO A 729 32.47 21.65 -16.70
C PRO A 729 32.94 21.51 -15.23
N SER A 730 32.36 22.29 -14.31
CA SER A 730 32.59 22.23 -12.86
C SER A 730 31.61 21.33 -12.11
N SER A 731 30.65 20.69 -12.81
CA SER A 731 29.70 19.75 -12.22
C SER A 731 30.41 18.48 -11.72
N PRO A 732 30.17 18.04 -10.46
CA PRO A 732 30.60 16.73 -9.99
C PRO A 732 29.74 15.57 -10.52
N ALA A 733 28.58 15.89 -11.12
CA ALA A 733 27.55 14.94 -11.50
C ALA A 733 27.43 14.77 -13.02
N VAL A 734 27.15 13.53 -13.42
CA VAL A 734 26.63 13.14 -14.73
C VAL A 734 25.10 13.21 -14.67
N THR A 735 24.55 14.34 -15.10
CA THR A 735 23.10 14.61 -15.06
C THR A 735 22.35 13.94 -16.19
N LEU A 736 21.27 13.27 -15.84
CA LEU A 736 20.24 12.77 -16.74
C LEU A 736 18.93 13.52 -16.51
N SER A 737 18.22 13.85 -17.58
CA SER A 737 16.86 14.40 -17.53
C SER A 737 15.90 13.56 -18.36
N LEU A 738 14.73 13.24 -17.82
CA LEU A 738 13.66 12.54 -18.51
C LEU A 738 12.82 13.57 -19.27
N MET A 739 13.00 13.61 -20.58
CA MET A 739 12.28 14.51 -21.47
C MET A 739 11.02 13.82 -22.00
N LEU A 740 9.90 14.55 -22.10
CA LEU A 740 8.75 14.10 -22.87
C LEU A 740 9.09 13.99 -24.37
N LYS A 741 8.38 13.10 -25.07
CA LYS A 741 8.47 12.97 -26.54
C LYS A 741 7.32 13.69 -27.21
N GLU A 742 7.58 14.93 -27.58
CA GLU A 742 6.72 15.72 -28.47
C GLU A 742 6.92 15.30 -29.93
N GLN A 743 6.10 15.83 -30.85
CA GLN A 743 5.94 15.26 -32.20
C GLN A 743 6.65 16.01 -33.33
N ASP A 744 7.29 17.15 -33.05
CA ASP A 744 8.20 17.87 -33.97
C ASP A 744 9.62 17.86 -33.40
N GLU A 745 10.65 17.72 -34.25
CA GLU A 745 12.03 17.44 -33.83
C GLU A 745 12.82 18.67 -33.31
N ASP A 746 12.28 19.88 -33.48
CA ASP A 746 12.97 21.16 -33.21
C ASP A 746 12.48 21.94 -31.95
N GLN A 747 11.61 21.35 -31.12
CA GLN A 747 11.25 21.95 -29.81
C GLN A 747 11.77 21.12 -28.63
N VAL A 748 12.17 21.84 -27.57
CA VAL A 748 12.70 21.25 -26.33
C VAL A 748 11.52 20.87 -25.43
N GLY A 749 11.03 19.65 -25.58
CA GLY A 749 9.92 19.14 -24.78
C GLY A 749 10.19 19.17 -23.27
N GLU A 750 9.12 19.19 -22.48
CA GLU A 750 9.19 19.47 -21.04
C GLU A 750 10.04 18.45 -20.24
N GLU A 751 10.88 18.95 -19.32
CA GLU A 751 11.67 18.12 -18.39
C GLU A 751 10.78 17.62 -17.24
N LEU A 752 10.45 16.33 -17.25
CA LEU A 752 9.67 15.71 -16.17
C LEU A 752 10.47 15.49 -14.89
N LEU A 753 11.77 15.19 -15.02
CA LEU A 753 12.57 14.70 -13.89
C LEU A 753 14.08 14.70 -14.18
N SER A 754 14.89 15.15 -13.21
CA SER A 754 16.35 15.00 -13.24
C SER A 754 16.89 13.97 -12.23
N LEU A 755 18.06 13.42 -12.58
CA LEU A 755 18.86 12.47 -11.81
C LEU A 755 20.36 12.79 -11.97
N ASP A 756 21.05 13.10 -10.87
CA ASP A 756 22.49 13.38 -10.84
C ASP A 756 23.29 12.14 -10.37
N ILE A 757 24.08 11.55 -11.28
CA ILE A 757 24.95 10.39 -10.98
C ILE A 757 26.36 10.87 -10.65
N VAL A 758 26.86 10.57 -9.47
CA VAL A 758 28.12 11.12 -8.92
C VAL A 758 29.12 10.01 -8.60
N PRO A 759 30.28 9.90 -9.28
CA PRO A 759 31.34 8.99 -8.86
C PRO A 759 32.03 9.52 -7.59
N ALA A 760 32.26 8.66 -6.61
CA ALA A 760 32.84 9.04 -5.32
C ALA A 760 33.86 8.00 -4.82
N LEU A 761 35.03 8.46 -4.38
CA LEU A 761 36.02 7.60 -3.72
C LEU A 761 35.63 7.43 -2.24
N GLU A 762 35.52 6.19 -1.78
CA GLU A 762 35.24 5.88 -0.37
C GLU A 762 36.52 5.86 0.47
N VAL A 763 36.59 6.72 1.50
CA VAL A 763 37.65 6.72 2.51
C VAL A 763 37.17 5.98 3.76
N SER A 764 37.88 4.91 4.10
CA SER A 764 37.63 4.06 5.26
C SER A 764 37.64 4.83 6.60
N THR A 765 36.78 4.42 7.54
CA THR A 765 36.74 4.89 8.94
C THR A 765 38.07 4.74 9.69
N SER A 766 39.01 3.93 9.18
CA SER A 766 40.38 3.82 9.69
C SER A 766 41.30 5.01 9.36
N GLN A 767 40.82 6.00 8.59
CA GLN A 767 41.52 7.26 8.33
C GLN A 767 40.70 8.45 8.87
N ALA A 768 41.38 9.40 9.52
CA ALA A 768 40.71 10.57 10.09
C ALA A 768 40.33 11.61 9.04
N TRP A 769 39.26 12.38 9.32
CA TRP A 769 38.83 13.52 8.51
C TRP A 769 39.93 14.60 8.39
N PRO A 770 40.04 15.29 7.24
CA PRO A 770 40.94 16.44 7.05
C PRO A 770 40.73 17.54 8.10
N LEU A 771 41.81 18.20 8.51
CA LEU A 771 41.85 19.04 9.70
C LEU A 771 40.88 20.23 9.61
N ALA A 772 40.81 20.90 8.45
CA ALA A 772 39.90 22.01 8.21
C ALA A 772 38.41 21.61 8.43
N ALA A 773 37.98 20.49 7.85
CA ALA A 773 36.62 19.98 7.97
C ALA A 773 36.30 19.44 9.40
N ARG A 774 37.26 18.75 10.02
CA ARG A 774 37.11 18.19 11.37
C ARG A 774 36.98 19.27 12.44
N ASN A 775 37.74 20.36 12.30
CA ASN A 775 37.69 21.50 13.22
C ASN A 775 36.45 22.38 12.97
N GLY A 776 35.99 22.49 11.72
CA GLY A 776 34.83 23.29 11.34
C GLY A 776 33.48 22.82 11.86
N LEU A 777 33.30 21.52 12.14
CA LEU A 777 32.06 20.91 12.61
C LEU A 777 31.67 21.31 14.06
N LYS A 778 31.22 22.56 14.27
CA LYS A 778 30.86 23.14 15.58
C LYS A 778 29.48 22.72 16.13
N VAL A 779 29.15 21.42 16.06
CA VAL A 779 27.84 20.86 16.47
C VAL A 779 27.72 20.55 17.97
N ASP A 780 28.77 20.79 18.77
CA ASP A 780 28.83 20.40 20.18
C ASP A 780 27.76 21.08 21.04
N ASN A 781 27.45 22.34 20.75
CA ASN A 781 26.49 23.15 21.52
C ASN A 781 25.04 22.70 21.30
N TRP A 782 24.75 22.02 20.18
CA TRP A 782 23.39 21.75 19.71
C TRP A 782 22.96 20.27 19.77
N LEU A 783 23.92 19.34 19.84
CA LEU A 783 23.73 17.87 19.79
C LEU A 783 24.64 17.15 20.79
N GLY A 784 25.54 17.87 21.46
CA GLY A 784 26.50 17.31 22.39
C GLY A 784 27.72 16.65 21.74
N LYS A 785 28.82 16.64 22.49
CA LYS A 785 30.14 16.14 22.09
C LYS A 785 30.14 14.66 21.65
N LYS A 786 29.15 13.87 22.07
CA LYS A 786 28.97 12.47 21.65
C LYS A 786 28.58 12.35 20.17
N VAL A 787 27.66 13.21 19.70
CA VAL A 787 27.21 13.19 18.30
C VAL A 787 28.28 13.77 17.38
N ARG A 788 28.99 14.84 17.77
CA ARG A 788 30.15 15.34 17.02
C ARG A 788 31.19 14.24 16.80
N ARG A 789 31.55 13.51 17.87
CA ARG A 789 32.51 12.38 17.80
C ARG A 789 32.03 11.32 16.81
N ASN A 790 30.76 10.91 16.88
CA ASN A 790 30.16 9.94 15.95
C ASN A 790 30.33 10.38 14.48
N LEU A 791 29.88 11.59 14.14
CA LEU A 791 29.98 12.15 12.78
C LEU A 791 31.44 12.20 12.29
N THR A 792 32.40 12.61 13.15
CA THR A 792 33.84 12.63 12.79
C THR A 792 34.53 11.26 12.78
N SER A 793 33.82 10.18 13.16
CA SER A 793 34.32 8.80 13.12
C SER A 793 33.75 7.97 11.96
N GLN A 794 32.77 8.52 11.24
CA GLN A 794 32.24 7.94 10.01
C GLN A 794 33.24 8.13 8.86
N GLY A 795 33.18 7.24 7.86
CA GLY A 795 33.93 7.41 6.61
C GLY A 795 33.45 8.64 5.84
N PHE A 796 34.27 9.13 4.93
CA PHE A 796 33.94 10.29 4.11
C PHE A 796 34.26 10.04 2.64
N TYR A 797 33.67 10.87 1.78
CA TYR A 797 33.63 10.63 0.33
C TYR A 797 34.28 11.78 -0.42
N PHE A 798 35.30 11.49 -1.23
CA PHE A 798 35.86 12.45 -2.17
C PHE A 798 35.10 12.39 -3.50
N VAL A 799 34.67 13.54 -3.98
CA VAL A 799 33.90 13.73 -5.21
C VAL A 799 34.68 14.65 -6.15
N PRO A 800 34.77 14.37 -7.47
CA PRO A 800 35.55 15.18 -8.39
C PRO A 800 34.88 16.55 -8.57
N LYS A 801 35.54 17.64 -8.19
CA LYS A 801 34.95 18.98 -8.35
C LYS A 801 36.02 20.06 -8.50
N LYS A 802 36.10 20.61 -9.71
CA LYS A 802 37.02 21.70 -10.07
C LYS A 802 36.63 23.01 -9.36
N PRO A 803 37.58 23.89 -9.00
CA PRO A 803 37.26 25.20 -8.43
C PRO A 803 36.68 26.13 -9.51
N ALA A 804 36.10 27.26 -9.08
CA ALA A 804 35.68 28.31 -10.01
C ALA A 804 36.89 29.17 -10.41
N GLY A 805 37.11 29.33 -11.71
CA GLY A 805 38.19 30.16 -12.26
C GLY A 805 38.41 29.90 -13.75
N ARG A 806 38.90 30.90 -14.50
CA ARG A 806 39.22 30.77 -15.93
C ARG A 806 40.60 30.15 -16.16
N ASN A 807 41.61 30.58 -15.41
CA ASN A 807 43.00 30.13 -15.53
C ASN A 807 43.38 29.23 -14.33
N LEU A 808 42.96 27.96 -14.37
CA LEU A 808 43.29 26.97 -13.34
C LEU A 808 44.60 26.23 -13.67
N SER A 809 45.45 25.98 -12.67
CA SER A 809 46.60 25.08 -12.81
C SER A 809 46.16 23.62 -13.00
N ASP A 810 47.00 22.77 -13.60
CA ASP A 810 46.64 21.37 -13.87
C ASP A 810 46.37 20.56 -12.59
N LYS A 811 47.08 20.85 -11.48
CA LYS A 811 46.77 20.30 -10.15
C LYS A 811 45.37 20.71 -9.66
N ALA A 812 44.91 21.94 -9.96
CA ALA A 812 43.56 22.39 -9.61
C ALA A 812 42.48 21.79 -10.54
N LYS A 813 42.80 21.49 -11.80
CA LYS A 813 41.91 20.79 -12.74
C LYS A 813 41.58 19.37 -12.27
N GLU A 814 42.48 18.70 -11.55
CA GLU A 814 42.29 17.34 -11.01
C GLU A 814 41.84 17.30 -9.54
N SER A 815 41.27 18.39 -9.03
CA SER A 815 40.91 18.50 -7.62
C SER A 815 39.62 17.77 -7.20
N TRP A 816 39.66 17.30 -5.96
CA TRP A 816 38.60 16.58 -5.26
C TRP A 816 38.04 17.43 -4.12
N ARG A 817 36.77 17.24 -3.76
CA ARG A 817 36.11 17.88 -2.61
C ARG A 817 35.35 16.85 -1.78
N ILE A 818 35.30 17.07 -0.46
CA ILE A 818 34.53 16.24 0.48
C ILE A 818 33.03 16.42 0.22
N SER A 819 32.28 15.33 0.11
CA SER A 819 30.82 15.33 0.08
C SER A 819 30.25 15.35 1.50
N PHE A 820 29.57 16.44 1.87
CA PHE A 820 28.95 16.60 3.19
C PHE A 820 27.50 16.07 3.28
N SER A 821 26.89 15.65 2.16
CA SER A 821 25.46 15.27 2.07
C SER A 821 25.03 14.17 3.05
N HIS A 822 25.93 13.26 3.43
CA HIS A 822 25.72 12.27 4.48
C HIS A 822 25.59 12.91 5.87
N ILE A 823 26.48 13.84 6.21
CA ILE A 823 26.53 14.48 7.53
C ILE A 823 25.44 15.53 7.68
N GLU A 824 25.11 16.28 6.62
CA GLU A 824 23.92 17.14 6.58
C GLU A 824 22.67 16.36 6.98
N LYS A 825 22.46 15.19 6.34
CA LYS A 825 21.35 14.28 6.62
C LYS A 825 21.30 13.81 8.07
N GLU A 826 22.42 13.40 8.67
CA GLU A 826 22.44 12.97 10.07
C GLU A 826 22.21 14.11 11.07
N ILE A 827 22.76 15.31 10.81
CA ILE A 827 22.50 16.51 11.61
C ILE A 827 21.00 16.78 11.72
N ILE A 828 20.28 16.75 10.58
CA ILE A 828 18.85 17.07 10.53
C ILE A 828 17.98 15.96 11.14
N MET A 829 18.45 14.70 11.10
CA MET A 829 17.76 13.58 11.76
C MET A 829 17.78 13.70 13.29
N ASN A 830 18.92 14.07 13.88
CA ASN A 830 19.18 13.99 15.31
C ASN A 830 18.89 15.29 16.10
N HIS A 831 18.66 16.43 15.43
CA HIS A 831 18.52 17.76 16.05
C HIS A 831 17.48 17.81 17.18
N GLY A 832 17.91 18.05 18.43
CA GLY A 832 17.02 18.24 19.58
C GLY A 832 16.99 17.12 20.63
N GLN A 833 18.03 16.28 20.70
CA GLN A 833 18.26 15.18 21.67
C GLN A 833 17.27 14.00 21.62
N ALA A 834 16.07 14.17 21.08
CA ALA A 834 15.08 13.12 20.85
C ALA A 834 14.97 12.72 19.37
N ARG A 835 14.28 11.61 19.06
CA ARG A 835 13.89 11.27 17.68
C ARG A 835 12.94 12.34 17.14
N THR A 836 13.39 13.08 16.14
CA THR A 836 12.76 14.34 15.74
C THR A 836 11.40 14.16 15.06
N CYS A 837 10.61 15.23 15.04
CA CYS A 837 9.36 15.29 14.25
C CYS A 837 9.58 15.02 12.75
N CYS A 838 10.83 15.15 12.28
CA CYS A 838 11.24 14.82 10.92
C CYS A 838 11.40 13.31 10.65
N GLU A 839 11.53 12.47 11.68
CA GLU A 839 11.44 11.01 11.57
C GLU A 839 9.98 10.53 11.61
N ASN A 840 9.30 10.75 12.73
CA ASN A 840 7.98 10.15 13.01
C ASN A 840 6.85 10.70 12.12
N THR A 841 6.93 11.98 11.72
CA THR A 841 5.89 12.65 10.94
C THR A 841 6.48 13.34 9.72
N ALA A 842 7.04 12.55 8.79
CA ALA A 842 7.92 13.03 7.73
C ALA A 842 7.37 14.21 6.88
N SER A 843 6.05 14.23 6.62
CA SER A 843 5.32 15.28 5.88
C SER A 843 4.83 16.46 6.73
N LYS A 844 4.87 16.34 8.07
CA LYS A 844 4.43 17.37 9.04
C LYS A 844 5.59 18.03 9.79
N CYS A 845 6.84 17.84 9.38
CA CYS A 845 8.00 18.50 9.99
C CYS A 845 8.12 19.97 9.55
N CYS A 846 8.09 20.92 10.51
CA CYS A 846 8.14 22.36 10.23
C CYS A 846 9.43 22.78 9.47
N ARG A 847 10.59 22.35 9.99
CA ARG A 847 11.93 22.51 9.38
C ARG A 847 11.96 22.24 7.87
N LYS A 848 11.37 21.12 7.43
CA LYS A 848 11.31 20.73 6.01
C LYS A 848 10.49 21.71 5.17
N LYS A 849 9.41 22.25 5.73
CA LYS A 849 8.51 23.19 5.04
C LYS A 849 9.16 24.56 4.87
N CYS A 850 9.82 25.07 5.90
CA CYS A 850 10.60 26.32 5.83
C CYS A 850 11.71 26.23 4.77
N PHE A 851 12.46 25.12 4.70
CA PHE A 851 13.47 24.96 3.65
C PHE A 851 12.86 24.84 2.24
N LYS A 852 11.75 24.11 2.07
CA LYS A 852 11.05 24.03 0.78
C LYS A 852 10.62 25.41 0.25
N LEU A 853 10.13 26.28 1.14
CA LEU A 853 9.80 27.67 0.79
C LEU A 853 11.06 28.46 0.41
N LEU A 854 12.17 28.29 1.13
CA LEU A 854 13.43 28.97 0.82
C LEU A 854 13.99 28.57 -0.55
N LYS A 855 13.93 27.28 -0.91
CA LYS A 855 14.31 26.80 -2.23
C LYS A 855 13.42 27.40 -3.33
N CYS A 856 12.09 27.32 -3.17
CA CYS A 856 11.13 27.92 -4.10
C CYS A 856 11.35 29.44 -4.30
N LEU A 857 11.73 30.17 -3.24
CA LEU A 857 12.04 31.60 -3.33
C LEU A 857 13.37 31.86 -4.07
N ILE A 858 14.43 31.09 -3.76
CA ILE A 858 15.72 31.18 -4.46
C ILE A 858 15.54 30.88 -5.96
N GLU A 859 14.74 29.88 -6.31
CA GLU A 859 14.45 29.51 -7.70
C GLU A 859 13.62 30.57 -8.42
N GLY A 860 12.58 31.12 -7.78
CA GLY A 860 11.81 32.25 -8.33
C GLY A 860 12.68 33.49 -8.57
N LEU A 861 13.63 33.78 -7.66
CA LEU A 861 14.60 34.86 -7.84
C LEU A 861 15.54 34.59 -9.02
N LYS A 862 16.03 33.36 -9.22
CA LYS A 862 16.88 33.01 -10.37
C LYS A 862 16.13 33.03 -11.71
N VAL A 863 14.85 32.68 -11.73
CA VAL A 863 14.02 32.77 -12.94
C VAL A 863 13.71 34.22 -13.30
N ARG A 864 13.48 35.10 -12.31
CA ARG A 864 13.22 36.53 -12.53
C ARG A 864 14.49 37.33 -12.84
N TYR A 865 15.65 36.90 -12.37
CA TYR A 865 16.94 37.60 -12.50
C TYR A 865 18.10 36.64 -12.83
N PRO A 866 18.11 36.04 -14.04
CA PRO A 866 19.05 34.97 -14.38
C PRO A 866 20.51 35.44 -14.48
N GLU A 867 20.75 36.68 -14.93
CA GLU A 867 22.10 37.24 -15.11
C GLU A 867 22.69 37.73 -13.78
N ASP A 868 21.97 38.60 -13.05
CA ASP A 868 22.45 39.19 -11.79
C ASP A 868 22.64 38.16 -10.66
N LEU A 869 21.85 37.07 -10.66
CA LEU A 869 21.87 36.03 -9.63
C LEU A 869 22.37 34.67 -10.14
N GLU A 870 23.16 34.63 -11.22
CA GLU A 870 23.74 33.37 -11.73
C GLU A 870 24.50 32.61 -10.63
N CYS A 871 25.32 33.31 -9.84
CA CYS A 871 26.12 32.76 -8.74
C CYS A 871 25.30 32.23 -7.55
N LEU A 872 24.03 32.65 -7.41
CA LEU A 872 23.16 32.13 -6.37
C LEU A 872 22.84 30.66 -6.62
N CYS A 873 22.89 29.85 -5.58
CA CYS A 873 22.54 28.42 -5.66
C CYS A 873 22.04 27.90 -4.32
N SER A 874 21.35 26.75 -4.36
CA SER A 874 20.74 26.11 -3.18
C SER A 874 21.71 25.86 -2.03
N TYR A 875 23.03 25.78 -2.28
CA TYR A 875 24.03 25.61 -1.22
C TYR A 875 24.14 26.81 -0.26
N HIS A 876 23.81 28.03 -0.71
CA HIS A 876 23.71 29.21 0.14
C HIS A 876 22.54 29.07 1.13
N GLY A 877 21.38 28.61 0.63
CA GLY A 877 20.21 28.28 1.44
C GLY A 877 20.48 27.13 2.43
N LYS A 878 21.18 26.06 2.01
CA LYS A 878 21.60 24.96 2.90
C LYS A 878 22.53 25.42 4.01
N THR A 879 23.54 26.23 3.67
CA THR A 879 24.51 26.78 4.64
C THR A 879 23.81 27.69 5.65
N THR A 880 22.94 28.58 5.18
CA THR A 880 22.13 29.47 6.03
C THR A 880 21.24 28.65 6.96
N PHE A 881 20.51 27.66 6.43
CA PHE A 881 19.62 26.82 7.22
C PHE A 881 20.35 26.05 8.34
N LEU A 882 21.56 25.56 8.08
CA LEU A 882 22.40 24.92 9.12
C LEU A 882 22.84 25.93 10.21
N HIS A 883 23.07 27.19 9.87
CA HIS A 883 23.33 28.24 10.87
C HIS A 883 22.05 28.65 11.64
N THR A 884 20.88 28.69 11.00
CA THR A 884 19.58 28.88 11.67
C THR A 884 19.28 27.75 12.66
N LEU A 885 19.58 26.49 12.31
CA LEU A 885 19.52 25.36 13.25
C LEU A 885 20.54 25.53 14.41
N SER A 886 21.65 26.25 14.20
CA SER A 886 22.62 26.58 15.25
C SER A 886 22.04 27.48 16.34
N ALA A 887 21.41 28.57 15.92
CA ALA A 887 20.77 29.51 16.83
C ALA A 887 19.52 28.92 17.50
N ARG A 888 18.81 28.01 16.81
CA ARG A 888 17.48 27.50 17.20
C ARG A 888 17.50 26.01 17.55
N GLY A 889 18.42 25.62 18.44
CA GLY A 889 18.69 24.23 18.82
C GLY A 889 17.59 23.52 19.61
N ASN A 890 16.59 24.23 20.16
CA ASN A 890 15.49 23.63 20.90
C ASN A 890 14.33 23.23 19.98
N ASP A 891 13.78 22.02 20.17
CA ASP A 891 12.71 21.50 19.30
C ASP A 891 11.40 22.31 19.38
N SER A 892 11.13 22.94 20.53
CA SER A 892 10.00 23.85 20.74
C SER A 892 10.03 25.10 19.84
N GLN A 893 11.21 25.57 19.44
CA GLN A 893 11.36 26.74 18.56
C GLN A 893 10.92 26.47 17.11
N TRP A 894 10.60 25.22 16.77
CA TRP A 894 10.18 24.79 15.43
C TRP A 894 8.74 24.24 15.41
N ALA A 895 7.83 24.86 16.17
CA ALA A 895 6.44 24.45 16.31
C ALA A 895 5.68 24.40 14.97
N LEU A 896 4.87 23.36 14.76
CA LEU A 896 4.17 23.13 13.49
C LEU A 896 3.07 24.15 13.18
N ASN A 897 2.48 24.76 14.21
CA ASN A 897 1.42 25.75 14.05
C ASN A 897 1.97 27.08 13.46
N ASP A 898 3.27 27.31 13.61
CA ASP A 898 3.96 28.57 13.35
C ASP A 898 5.00 28.48 12.21
N ILE A 899 4.62 27.77 11.13
CA ILE A 899 5.42 27.72 9.90
C ILE A 899 5.74 29.13 9.32
N PRO A 900 4.83 30.13 9.32
CA PRO A 900 5.13 31.44 8.76
C PRO A 900 6.27 32.16 9.48
N SER A 901 6.21 32.29 10.82
CA SER A 901 7.26 33.00 11.56
C SER A 901 8.59 32.25 11.51
N CYS A 902 8.56 30.92 11.65
CA CYS A 902 9.76 30.07 11.47
C CYS A 902 10.39 30.17 10.07
N PHE A 903 9.60 30.49 9.02
CA PHE A 903 10.13 30.77 7.69
C PHE A 903 10.66 32.21 7.57
N MET A 904 9.99 33.19 8.18
CA MET A 904 10.45 34.59 8.17
C MET A 904 11.77 34.77 8.93
N THR A 905 12.01 34.06 10.05
CA THR A 905 13.32 34.04 10.72
C THR A 905 14.41 33.52 9.78
N LEU A 906 14.17 32.39 9.11
CA LEU A 906 15.11 31.80 8.15
C LEU A 906 15.40 32.70 6.94
N LEU A 907 14.40 33.46 6.49
CA LEU A 907 14.57 34.45 5.43
C LEU A 907 15.39 35.66 5.90
N LEU A 908 15.16 36.13 7.12
CA LEU A 908 15.92 37.22 7.74
C LEU A 908 17.38 36.83 7.99
N ASP A 909 17.65 35.58 8.41
CA ASP A 909 19.03 35.06 8.53
C ASP A 909 19.78 35.12 7.18
N LEU A 910 19.10 34.79 6.07
CA LEU A 910 19.68 34.92 4.73
C LEU A 910 19.92 36.38 4.34
N GLU A 911 18.97 37.28 4.64
CA GLU A 911 19.12 38.72 4.38
C GLU A 911 20.28 39.32 5.20
N ASN A 912 20.43 38.92 6.47
CA ASN A 912 21.50 39.35 7.37
C ASN A 912 22.87 38.84 6.88
N HIS A 913 22.99 37.55 6.54
CA HIS A 913 24.23 37.00 5.99
C HIS A 913 24.63 37.68 4.67
N ALA A 914 23.66 38.04 3.83
CA ALA A 914 23.90 38.78 2.59
C ALA A 914 24.34 40.23 2.88
N CYS A 915 23.61 40.98 3.73
CA CYS A 915 23.96 42.35 4.11
C CYS A 915 25.35 42.47 4.72
N ASN A 916 25.76 41.50 5.54
CA ASN A 916 27.09 41.46 6.15
C ASN A 916 28.19 40.95 5.20
N GLY A 917 27.83 40.46 4.00
CA GLY A 917 28.76 39.83 3.05
C GLY A 917 29.49 38.60 3.59
N GLN A 918 28.93 37.95 4.63
CA GLN A 918 29.57 36.88 5.38
C GLN A 918 28.61 35.70 5.58
N LEU A 919 28.76 34.68 4.75
CA LEU A 919 28.14 33.36 4.91
C LEU A 919 29.25 32.29 5.00
N PRO A 920 29.82 32.05 6.20
CA PRO A 920 30.86 31.04 6.37
C PRO A 920 30.31 29.64 6.09
N HIS A 921 31.03 28.86 5.27
CA HIS A 921 30.68 27.50 4.89
C HIS A 921 30.60 26.62 6.14
N PHE A 922 29.44 26.03 6.42
CA PHE A 922 29.13 25.40 7.71
C PHE A 922 30.21 24.41 8.21
N PHE A 923 30.66 23.50 7.34
CA PHE A 923 31.70 22.51 7.68
C PHE A 923 33.15 23.02 7.57
N VAL A 924 33.39 24.19 6.96
CA VAL A 924 34.74 24.72 6.68
C VAL A 924 34.70 26.25 6.87
N PRO A 925 34.62 26.76 8.12
CA PRO A 925 34.31 28.18 8.37
C PRO A 925 35.32 29.19 7.82
N ALA A 926 36.53 28.76 7.47
CA ALA A 926 37.54 29.57 6.80
C ALA A 926 37.22 29.90 5.31
N CYS A 927 36.13 29.35 4.76
CA CYS A 927 35.61 29.66 3.44
C CYS A 927 34.30 30.46 3.58
N ASN A 928 34.27 31.71 3.10
CA ASN A 928 33.05 32.53 3.02
C ASN A 928 32.42 32.41 1.62
N LEU A 929 31.16 32.00 1.55
CA LEU A 929 30.43 31.82 0.29
C LEU A 929 30.08 33.14 -0.41
N PHE A 930 29.95 34.25 0.35
CA PHE A 930 29.71 35.59 -0.21
C PHE A 930 31.00 36.40 -0.45
N ALA A 931 32.17 35.76 -0.42
CA ALA A 931 33.44 36.43 -0.71
C ALA A 931 33.62 36.69 -2.23
N PRO A 932 34.35 37.76 -2.65
CA PRO A 932 34.43 38.17 -4.05
C PRO A 932 34.96 37.20 -5.14
N PRO A 933 35.63 36.06 -4.90
CA PRO A 933 35.86 35.06 -5.94
C PRO A 933 34.70 34.04 -6.09
N ALA A 934 33.80 33.96 -5.11
CA ALA A 934 32.66 33.04 -5.09
C ALA A 934 31.32 33.75 -5.36
N PHE A 935 31.19 35.02 -4.96
CA PHE A 935 30.00 35.84 -5.17
C PHE A 935 30.41 37.28 -5.53
N PRO A 936 30.11 37.78 -6.75
CA PRO A 936 30.45 39.16 -7.12
C PRO A 936 29.73 40.18 -6.24
N ARG A 937 30.42 41.27 -5.85
CA ARG A 937 29.82 42.35 -5.04
C ARG A 937 28.56 42.96 -5.65
N LYS A 938 28.47 43.05 -6.99
CA LYS A 938 27.26 43.51 -7.71
C LYS A 938 26.07 42.58 -7.43
N ALA A 939 26.26 41.27 -7.66
CA ALA A 939 25.25 40.24 -7.39
C ALA A 939 24.83 40.21 -5.91
N LEU A 940 25.76 40.46 -4.98
CA LEU A 940 25.48 40.50 -3.54
C LEU A 940 24.55 41.68 -3.18
N ASN A 941 24.85 42.88 -3.69
CA ASN A 941 23.99 44.05 -3.50
C ASN A 941 22.59 43.81 -4.10
N PHE A 942 22.54 43.27 -5.33
CA PHE A 942 21.30 42.92 -6.00
C PHE A 942 20.47 41.88 -5.22
N LEU A 943 21.11 40.87 -4.63
CA LEU A 943 20.44 39.89 -3.78
C LEU A 943 19.82 40.54 -2.53
N ILE A 944 20.52 41.48 -1.90
CA ILE A 944 20.02 42.23 -0.74
C ILE A 944 18.77 43.05 -1.12
N GLU A 945 18.81 43.73 -2.27
CA GLU A 945 17.69 44.53 -2.77
C GLU A 945 16.49 43.65 -3.15
N ALA A 946 16.71 42.54 -3.86
CA ALA A 946 15.65 41.61 -4.25
C ALA A 946 14.99 40.93 -3.03
N LEU A 947 15.76 40.54 -2.01
CA LEU A 947 15.20 40.01 -0.75
C LEU A 947 14.36 41.06 -0.01
N LYS A 948 14.81 42.32 0.01
CA LYS A 948 14.06 43.45 0.59
C LYS A 948 12.79 43.79 -0.20
N GLU A 949 12.82 43.72 -1.53
CA GLU A 949 11.63 43.87 -2.39
C GLU A 949 10.61 42.77 -2.06
N GLN A 950 11.03 41.50 -2.06
CA GLN A 950 10.16 40.37 -1.74
C GLN A 950 9.56 40.48 -0.34
N ARG A 951 10.33 40.91 0.67
CA ARG A 951 9.84 41.14 2.03
C ARG A 951 8.80 42.28 2.10
N LYS A 952 9.03 43.40 1.41
CA LYS A 952 8.10 44.55 1.34
C LYS A 952 6.79 44.23 0.63
N LEU A 953 6.84 43.46 -0.46
CA LEU A 953 5.67 43.14 -1.30
C LEU A 953 4.86 41.92 -0.82
N GLY A 954 5.13 41.38 0.38
CA GLY A 954 4.40 40.22 0.90
C GLY A 954 4.70 38.91 0.16
N LEU A 955 5.96 38.73 -0.28
CA LEU A 955 6.48 37.54 -0.95
C LEU A 955 5.69 37.13 -2.21
N PRO A 956 5.60 38.00 -3.24
CA PRO A 956 4.80 37.75 -4.44
C PRO A 956 5.24 36.48 -5.20
N LEU A 957 6.53 36.10 -5.17
CA LEU A 957 7.03 34.84 -5.73
C LEU A 957 6.49 33.57 -5.04
N LEU A 958 5.76 33.70 -3.93
CA LEU A 958 5.12 32.60 -3.20
C LEU A 958 3.58 32.66 -3.24
N GLN A 959 2.98 33.60 -3.97
CA GLN A 959 1.52 33.66 -4.13
C GLN A 959 0.98 32.50 -5.01
N PRO A 960 -0.27 32.05 -4.77
CA PRO A 960 -0.91 31.02 -5.58
C PRO A 960 -1.49 31.61 -6.90
N PRO A 961 -1.43 30.89 -8.04
CA PRO A 961 -2.09 31.32 -9.27
C PRO A 961 -3.62 31.26 -9.16
N SER A 962 -4.30 32.15 -9.88
CA SER A 962 -5.77 32.27 -9.90
C SER A 962 -6.41 31.24 -10.85
N PRO A 963 -7.60 30.68 -10.54
CA PRO A 963 -8.27 29.70 -11.38
C PRO A 963 -8.91 30.34 -12.64
N ALA A 964 -8.85 29.63 -13.77
CA ALA A 964 -9.52 30.01 -15.02
C ALA A 964 -11.01 29.62 -15.03
N PRO A 965 -11.89 30.38 -15.71
CA PRO A 965 -13.32 30.07 -15.82
C PRO A 965 -13.61 28.93 -16.81
N PRO A 966 -14.71 28.17 -16.62
CA PRO A 966 -15.13 27.11 -17.55
C PRO A 966 -15.81 27.68 -18.80
N LEU A 967 -15.56 27.07 -19.97
CA LEU A 967 -16.19 27.44 -21.23
C LEU A 967 -17.46 26.61 -21.50
N THR A 968 -18.57 27.30 -21.78
CA THR A 968 -19.88 26.75 -22.15
C THR A 968 -20.08 26.71 -23.67
N LEU A 969 -21.03 25.88 -24.14
CA LEU A 969 -21.29 25.65 -25.58
C LEU A 969 -22.55 26.36 -26.11
N ASN A 970 -22.45 26.86 -27.36
CA ASN A 970 -23.54 27.16 -28.33
C ASN A 970 -24.47 28.38 -28.04
N PRO A 971 -25.17 28.96 -29.07
CA PRO A 971 -24.91 28.97 -30.53
C PRO A 971 -25.12 30.33 -31.27
N SER A 972 -24.70 30.39 -32.55
CA SER A 972 -25.17 31.29 -33.65
C SER A 972 -24.75 32.80 -33.69
N ILE A 973 -24.98 33.43 -34.86
CA ILE A 973 -24.25 34.57 -35.51
C ILE A 973 -25.30 35.52 -36.15
N PRO A 974 -25.22 36.89 -36.14
CA PRO A 974 -24.36 37.69 -37.07
C PRO A 974 -23.83 39.09 -36.62
N HIS A 975 -23.02 39.72 -37.50
CA HIS A 975 -22.26 41.00 -37.35
C HIS A 975 -23.09 42.29 -37.68
N PRO A 976 -22.62 43.52 -37.37
CA PRO A 976 -21.59 44.23 -38.16
C PRO A 976 -20.56 45.13 -37.37
N SER A 977 -19.65 45.77 -38.13
CA SER A 977 -18.50 46.65 -37.81
C SER A 977 -18.86 48.14 -37.57
N SER A 978 -18.03 49.09 -37.07
CA SER A 978 -16.67 49.17 -36.43
C SER A 978 -16.58 50.55 -35.69
N CYS A 979 -15.50 51.34 -35.44
CA CYS A 979 -14.07 51.44 -35.83
C CYS A 979 -13.30 52.44 -34.90
N ILE A 980 -12.05 52.83 -35.23
CA ILE A 980 -11.16 53.84 -34.57
C ILE A 980 -10.59 53.38 -33.20
N GLN A 981 -9.27 53.41 -32.87
CA GLN A 981 -8.06 53.96 -33.52
C GLN A 981 -6.79 53.08 -33.31
N ASN A 982 -5.72 53.42 -34.06
CA ASN A 982 -4.47 52.67 -34.33
C ASN A 982 -3.57 52.25 -33.14
N SER A 983 -2.91 51.09 -33.27
CA SER A 983 -1.43 50.97 -33.42
C SER A 983 -1.05 49.56 -33.95
N LEU A 984 0.21 49.33 -34.36
CA LEU A 984 0.53 48.38 -35.46
C LEU A 984 1.47 47.19 -35.12
N SER A 985 1.24 46.09 -35.87
CA SER A 985 2.18 44.99 -36.24
C SER A 985 2.49 43.90 -35.18
N LYS A 986 2.66 42.60 -35.54
CA LYS A 986 2.61 41.91 -36.85
C LYS A 986 2.33 40.38 -36.70
N ASP A 987 1.86 39.73 -37.77
CA ASP A 987 1.40 38.32 -37.78
C ASP A 987 2.44 37.19 -37.71
N GLN A 988 2.05 36.07 -37.07
CA GLN A 988 2.23 34.65 -37.45
C GLN A 988 1.64 33.75 -36.33
N GLY A 989 0.89 32.67 -36.57
CA GLY A 989 0.34 32.11 -37.81
C GLY A 989 -0.14 30.66 -37.61
N GLU A 990 -1.43 30.44 -37.32
CA GLU A 990 -1.97 29.13 -36.93
C GLU A 990 -1.91 28.07 -38.05
N LYS A 991 -1.24 26.94 -37.78
CA LYS A 991 -1.32 25.73 -38.63
C LYS A 991 -2.58 24.93 -38.26
N LYS A 992 -3.65 25.05 -39.06
CA LYS A 992 -4.78 24.11 -39.00
C LYS A 992 -4.30 22.68 -39.22
N GLU A 993 -4.64 21.78 -38.30
CA GLU A 993 -4.39 20.35 -38.50
C GLU A 993 -5.13 19.83 -39.74
N ASN A 994 -4.50 18.89 -40.45
CA ASN A 994 -5.05 18.37 -41.69
C ASN A 994 -6.03 17.21 -41.40
N PRO A 995 -7.34 17.34 -41.67
CA PRO A 995 -8.34 16.33 -41.31
C PRO A 995 -8.14 14.98 -42.03
N MET A 996 -7.31 14.91 -43.08
CA MET A 996 -6.90 13.62 -43.68
C MET A 996 -5.99 12.78 -42.79
N ARG A 997 -5.50 13.30 -41.65
CA ARG A 997 -4.65 12.57 -40.69
C ARG A 997 -5.42 11.87 -39.56
N GLU A 998 -6.66 12.28 -39.29
CA GLU A 998 -7.46 11.79 -38.16
C GLU A 998 -7.75 10.28 -38.27
N LEU A 999 -7.78 9.58 -37.14
CA LEU A 999 -8.08 8.14 -37.06
C LEU A 999 -9.53 7.90 -36.65
N ARG A 1000 -10.25 7.09 -37.44
CA ARG A 1000 -11.64 6.69 -37.17
C ARG A 1000 -11.86 5.21 -37.45
N ILE A 1001 -12.97 4.66 -36.95
CA ILE A 1001 -13.39 3.28 -37.24
C ILE A 1001 -13.86 3.20 -38.72
N ARG A 1002 -13.18 2.40 -39.55
CA ARG A 1002 -13.59 2.11 -40.95
C ARG A 1002 -14.70 1.06 -40.97
N LYS A 1003 -14.58 0.01 -40.14
CA LYS A 1003 -15.60 -1.03 -39.91
C LYS A 1003 -15.37 -1.74 -38.58
N LEU A 1004 -16.45 -2.19 -37.95
CA LEU A 1004 -16.44 -3.21 -36.89
C LEU A 1004 -16.92 -4.52 -37.51
N CYS A 1005 -16.16 -5.60 -37.36
CA CYS A 1005 -16.59 -6.94 -37.73
C CYS A 1005 -16.86 -7.75 -36.45
N LEU A 1006 -18.04 -8.36 -36.36
CA LEU A 1006 -18.44 -9.27 -35.29
C LEU A 1006 -18.42 -10.70 -35.82
N ASN A 1007 -17.80 -11.64 -35.12
CA ASN A 1007 -17.67 -13.04 -35.53
C ASN A 1007 -18.18 -14.00 -34.45
N ILE A 1008 -18.97 -15.00 -34.86
CA ILE A 1008 -19.43 -16.11 -34.03
C ILE A 1008 -18.90 -17.42 -34.63
N CYS A 1009 -18.07 -18.12 -33.85
CA CYS A 1009 -17.68 -19.50 -34.12
C CYS A 1009 -18.83 -20.44 -33.74
N VAL A 1010 -19.30 -21.25 -34.69
CA VAL A 1010 -20.31 -22.29 -34.46
C VAL A 1010 -19.76 -23.63 -34.90
N GLY A 1011 -19.33 -24.43 -33.93
CA GLY A 1011 -18.65 -25.71 -34.15
C GLY A 1011 -19.47 -26.84 -34.76
N GLU A 1012 -20.74 -26.59 -35.11
CA GLU A 1012 -21.64 -27.57 -35.74
C GLU A 1012 -22.55 -26.90 -36.77
N SER A 1013 -22.75 -27.58 -37.90
CA SER A 1013 -23.63 -27.14 -39.00
C SER A 1013 -25.11 -27.39 -38.68
N GLY A 1014 -26.00 -26.63 -39.33
CA GLY A 1014 -27.46 -26.71 -39.12
C GLY A 1014 -27.96 -25.70 -38.10
N ASP A 1015 -28.84 -26.13 -37.19
CA ASP A 1015 -29.64 -25.27 -36.31
C ASP A 1015 -28.87 -24.18 -35.56
N ARG A 1016 -27.68 -24.49 -35.02
CA ARG A 1016 -26.85 -23.52 -34.29
C ARG A 1016 -26.39 -22.36 -35.18
N LEU A 1017 -26.15 -22.60 -36.46
CA LEU A 1017 -25.76 -21.57 -37.42
C LEU A 1017 -26.91 -20.59 -37.70
N THR A 1018 -28.14 -21.09 -37.78
CA THR A 1018 -29.35 -20.25 -37.87
C THR A 1018 -29.59 -19.46 -36.58
N ARG A 1019 -29.30 -20.05 -35.41
CA ARG A 1019 -29.38 -19.35 -34.10
C ARG A 1019 -28.28 -18.28 -33.97
N ALA A 1020 -27.04 -18.54 -34.41
CA ALA A 1020 -25.95 -17.57 -34.48
C ALA A 1020 -26.30 -16.36 -35.36
N ALA A 1021 -26.90 -16.60 -36.53
CA ALA A 1021 -27.38 -15.55 -37.42
C ALA A 1021 -28.42 -14.65 -36.73
N LYS A 1022 -29.38 -15.24 -35.98
CA LYS A 1022 -30.37 -14.49 -35.21
C LYS A 1022 -29.77 -13.64 -34.07
N VAL A 1023 -28.70 -14.11 -33.40
CA VAL A 1023 -28.00 -13.30 -32.39
C VAL A 1023 -27.35 -12.06 -33.01
N LEU A 1024 -26.69 -12.23 -34.16
CA LEU A 1024 -26.10 -11.10 -34.89
C LEU A 1024 -27.16 -10.16 -35.48
N GLU A 1025 -28.29 -10.70 -35.94
CA GLU A 1025 -29.45 -9.92 -36.39
C GLU A 1025 -30.05 -9.07 -35.25
N GLN A 1026 -30.21 -9.64 -34.05
CA GLN A 1026 -30.67 -8.90 -32.85
C GLN A 1026 -29.68 -7.81 -32.42
N LEU A 1027 -28.37 -8.09 -32.44
CA LEU A 1027 -27.34 -7.09 -32.10
C LEU A 1027 -27.23 -5.95 -33.13
N THR A 1028 -27.33 -6.26 -34.42
CA THR A 1028 -26.96 -5.32 -35.49
C THR A 1028 -28.13 -4.74 -36.26
N GLY A 1029 -29.30 -5.38 -36.22
CA GLY A 1029 -30.47 -5.02 -37.03
C GLY A 1029 -30.28 -5.29 -38.54
N GLN A 1030 -29.39 -6.22 -38.91
CA GLN A 1030 -29.14 -6.61 -40.30
C GLN A 1030 -29.65 -8.03 -40.56
N THR A 1031 -30.20 -8.26 -41.76
CA THR A 1031 -30.73 -9.59 -42.14
C THR A 1031 -29.63 -10.54 -42.65
N PRO A 1032 -29.79 -11.87 -42.46
CA PRO A 1032 -28.82 -12.88 -42.86
C PRO A 1032 -28.85 -13.24 -44.35
N VAL A 1033 -27.67 -13.35 -44.97
CA VAL A 1033 -27.49 -13.78 -46.37
C VAL A 1033 -26.47 -14.91 -46.47
N PHE A 1034 -26.86 -15.97 -47.19
CA PHE A 1034 -26.10 -17.21 -47.35
C PHE A 1034 -25.28 -17.17 -48.65
N SER A 1035 -23.99 -17.52 -48.58
CA SER A 1035 -23.09 -17.57 -49.76
C SER A 1035 -21.93 -18.55 -49.56
N LYS A 1036 -21.25 -18.95 -50.65
CA LYS A 1036 -20.04 -19.79 -50.59
C LYS A 1036 -18.86 -19.03 -51.20
N GLY A 1037 -17.74 -18.94 -50.46
CA GLY A 1037 -16.62 -18.05 -50.76
C GLY A 1037 -15.37 -18.76 -51.27
N LEU A 1038 -14.46 -17.99 -51.86
CA LEU A 1038 -13.14 -18.46 -52.32
C LEU A 1038 -12.05 -18.24 -51.26
N PRO A 1039 -11.01 -19.10 -51.20
CA PRO A 1039 -10.01 -19.06 -50.14
C PRO A 1039 -8.95 -17.96 -50.37
N CYS A 1040 -8.93 -16.96 -49.48
CA CYS A 1040 -7.80 -16.05 -49.31
C CYS A 1040 -7.65 -15.64 -47.84
N GLY A 1041 -6.42 -15.35 -47.40
CA GLY A 1041 -6.13 -15.00 -46.01
C GLY A 1041 -6.45 -13.53 -45.70
N LEU A 1042 -7.00 -13.29 -44.51
CA LEU A 1042 -7.48 -12.00 -43.98
C LEU A 1042 -8.75 -11.43 -44.68
N PRO A 1043 -9.63 -10.70 -43.95
CA PRO A 1043 -10.96 -10.30 -44.41
C PRO A 1043 -10.96 -9.08 -45.34
N CYS A 1044 -10.35 -9.26 -46.51
CA CYS A 1044 -10.06 -8.21 -47.50
C CYS A 1044 -11.03 -8.14 -48.69
N ILE A 1045 -11.91 -9.14 -48.90
CA ILE A 1045 -12.82 -9.19 -50.07
C ILE A 1045 -14.29 -9.07 -49.65
N SER A 1046 -14.72 -7.86 -49.28
CA SER A 1046 -16.15 -7.48 -49.20
C SER A 1046 -16.34 -5.95 -49.17
N ASP A 1047 -15.55 -5.19 -49.95
CA ASP A 1047 -15.64 -3.70 -49.98
C ASP A 1047 -16.44 -3.15 -51.18
N PHE A 1048 -17.30 -4.00 -51.78
CA PHE A 1048 -18.35 -3.60 -52.73
C PHE A 1048 -19.72 -4.08 -52.22
N LEU A 1049 -20.70 -3.17 -52.29
CA LEU A 1049 -22.08 -3.29 -51.79
C LEU A 1049 -22.20 -3.40 -50.25
N GLY A 1050 -23.29 -2.82 -49.71
CA GLY A 1050 -23.43 -2.56 -48.27
C GLY A 1050 -24.28 -3.57 -47.50
N VAL A 1051 -24.13 -3.52 -46.16
CA VAL A 1051 -25.09 -3.96 -45.12
C VAL A 1051 -25.67 -5.37 -45.33
N LYS A 1052 -24.87 -6.41 -45.05
CA LYS A 1052 -25.31 -7.81 -44.98
C LYS A 1052 -24.53 -8.57 -43.89
N ILE A 1053 -25.23 -9.44 -43.14
CA ILE A 1053 -24.58 -10.55 -42.42
C ILE A 1053 -24.21 -11.60 -43.47
N LEU A 1054 -22.95 -12.04 -43.50
CA LEU A 1054 -22.44 -12.94 -44.53
C LEU A 1054 -21.94 -14.24 -43.92
N LEU A 1055 -22.53 -15.35 -44.37
CA LEU A 1055 -22.02 -16.69 -44.10
C LEU A 1055 -20.93 -17.04 -45.12
N LEU A 1056 -19.80 -17.57 -44.62
CA LEU A 1056 -18.67 -17.98 -45.44
C LEU A 1056 -18.21 -19.40 -45.08
N PHE A 1057 -17.92 -20.17 -46.14
CA PHE A 1057 -17.32 -21.49 -46.10
C PHE A 1057 -15.96 -21.41 -46.77
N THR A 1058 -14.89 -21.94 -46.13
CA THR A 1058 -13.52 -21.83 -46.68
C THR A 1058 -12.71 -23.11 -46.44
N ASN A 1059 -11.75 -23.39 -47.33
CA ASN A 1059 -10.84 -24.54 -47.22
C ASN A 1059 -9.44 -24.13 -46.71
N ALA A 1060 -9.34 -23.04 -45.93
CA ALA A 1060 -8.06 -22.40 -45.58
C ALA A 1060 -7.73 -22.42 -44.06
N SER A 1061 -6.48 -22.10 -43.76
CA SER A 1061 -5.83 -22.18 -42.45
C SER A 1061 -6.20 -21.05 -41.45
N CYS A 1062 -7.42 -20.51 -41.50
CA CYS A 1062 -7.91 -19.67 -40.40
C CYS A 1062 -8.04 -20.50 -39.11
N ALA A 1063 -7.46 -20.00 -38.01
CA ALA A 1063 -7.43 -20.65 -36.70
C ALA A 1063 -8.73 -20.49 -35.88
N ALA A 1064 -9.69 -19.70 -36.36
CA ALA A 1064 -10.96 -19.40 -35.70
C ALA A 1064 -12.18 -19.87 -36.52
N CYS A 1065 -12.08 -21.02 -37.19
CA CYS A 1065 -13.18 -21.63 -37.93
C CYS A 1065 -13.17 -23.16 -37.74
N ASP A 1066 -14.28 -23.70 -37.22
CA ASP A 1066 -14.48 -25.12 -36.96
C ASP A 1066 -14.95 -25.91 -38.19
N TRP A 1067 -14.79 -27.23 -38.14
CA TRP A 1067 -15.13 -28.17 -39.20
C TRP A 1067 -16.59 -28.68 -39.14
N ALA A 1068 -17.25 -28.71 -40.30
CA ALA A 1068 -18.62 -29.23 -40.47
C ALA A 1068 -18.70 -30.73 -40.14
N ARG A 1069 -19.31 -31.09 -39.00
CA ARG A 1069 -19.45 -32.50 -38.59
C ARG A 1069 -20.29 -33.36 -39.54
N TYR A 1070 -21.23 -32.74 -40.26
CA TYR A 1070 -22.15 -33.38 -41.20
C TYR A 1070 -22.27 -32.59 -42.52
N THR A 1071 -22.49 -33.31 -43.63
CA THR A 1071 -22.80 -32.74 -44.95
C THR A 1071 -24.22 -32.18 -44.96
N VAL A 1072 -24.38 -30.87 -45.20
CA VAL A 1072 -25.69 -30.20 -45.25
C VAL A 1072 -25.99 -29.76 -46.68
N ARG A 1073 -26.79 -30.58 -47.38
CA ARG A 1073 -27.07 -30.44 -48.82
C ARG A 1073 -27.71 -29.09 -49.18
N SER A 1074 -28.63 -28.58 -48.35
CA SER A 1074 -29.34 -27.30 -48.57
C SER A 1074 -28.45 -26.07 -48.61
N PHE A 1075 -27.26 -26.12 -47.99
CA PHE A 1075 -26.28 -25.03 -48.00
C PHE A 1075 -25.02 -25.37 -48.83
N GLY A 1076 -25.01 -26.50 -49.54
CA GLY A 1076 -23.85 -26.95 -50.32
C GLY A 1076 -22.60 -27.28 -49.48
N ILE A 1077 -22.78 -27.58 -48.18
CA ILE A 1077 -21.70 -27.84 -47.22
C ILE A 1077 -21.36 -29.33 -47.22
N ARG A 1078 -20.08 -29.67 -47.41
CA ARG A 1078 -19.57 -31.04 -47.24
C ARG A 1078 -19.00 -31.23 -45.84
N ARG A 1079 -19.07 -32.47 -45.31
CA ARG A 1079 -18.39 -32.86 -44.06
C ARG A 1079 -16.90 -32.46 -44.12
N ASN A 1080 -16.42 -31.88 -43.04
CA ASN A 1080 -15.07 -31.31 -42.85
C ASN A 1080 -14.73 -30.03 -43.65
N GLU A 1081 -15.68 -29.35 -44.32
CA GLU A 1081 -15.49 -27.94 -44.73
C GLU A 1081 -15.56 -27.01 -43.49
N LYS A 1082 -14.82 -25.89 -43.46
CA LYS A 1082 -14.86 -24.94 -42.32
C LYS A 1082 -15.98 -23.92 -42.44
N ILE A 1083 -16.59 -23.56 -41.30
CA ILE A 1083 -17.73 -22.64 -41.22
C ILE A 1083 -17.50 -21.53 -40.18
N ALA A 1084 -17.97 -20.30 -40.47
CA ALA A 1084 -18.12 -19.21 -39.50
C ALA A 1084 -19.29 -18.27 -39.88
N VAL A 1085 -19.83 -17.53 -38.90
CA VAL A 1085 -20.84 -16.48 -39.12
C VAL A 1085 -20.27 -15.13 -38.72
N HIS A 1086 -20.33 -14.15 -39.62
CA HIS A 1086 -19.84 -12.81 -39.31
C HIS A 1086 -20.75 -11.69 -39.86
N CYS A 1087 -20.76 -10.57 -39.15
CA CYS A 1087 -21.45 -9.34 -39.53
C CYS A 1087 -20.45 -8.18 -39.63
N THR A 1088 -20.68 -7.24 -40.53
CA THR A 1088 -19.92 -5.98 -40.59
C THR A 1088 -20.83 -4.79 -40.31
N VAL A 1089 -20.48 -3.99 -39.30
CA VAL A 1089 -21.17 -2.75 -38.91
C VAL A 1089 -20.26 -1.55 -39.22
N ARG A 1090 -20.85 -0.41 -39.60
CA ARG A 1090 -20.15 0.86 -39.89
C ARG A 1090 -20.96 2.05 -39.33
N GLY A 1091 -20.32 3.21 -39.14
CA GLY A 1091 -20.97 4.41 -38.61
C GLY A 1091 -21.25 4.35 -37.10
N ALA A 1092 -22.09 5.25 -36.58
CA ALA A 1092 -22.34 5.41 -35.14
C ALA A 1092 -22.74 4.11 -34.41
N LYS A 1093 -23.54 3.25 -35.04
CA LYS A 1093 -23.93 1.94 -34.46
C LYS A 1093 -22.75 0.98 -34.26
N ALA A 1094 -21.65 1.16 -34.99
CA ALA A 1094 -20.41 0.42 -34.73
C ALA A 1094 -19.65 0.95 -33.50
N GLU A 1095 -19.75 2.26 -33.20
CA GLU A 1095 -19.14 2.85 -32.01
C GLU A 1095 -19.93 2.44 -30.75
N GLU A 1096 -21.27 2.52 -30.79
CA GLU A 1096 -22.17 2.09 -29.71
C GLU A 1096 -21.97 0.61 -29.31
N ILE A 1097 -21.89 -0.29 -30.31
CA ILE A 1097 -21.68 -1.72 -30.07
C ILE A 1097 -20.26 -1.99 -29.56
N LEU A 1098 -19.25 -1.25 -30.04
CA LEU A 1098 -17.88 -1.36 -29.55
C LEU A 1098 -17.76 -0.89 -28.10
N GLU A 1099 -18.36 0.25 -27.74
CA GLU A 1099 -18.34 0.78 -26.38
C GLU A 1099 -18.98 -0.20 -25.38
N LYS A 1100 -20.12 -0.80 -25.72
CA LYS A 1100 -20.73 -1.89 -24.93
C LYS A 1100 -19.75 -3.05 -24.76
N GLY A 1101 -19.09 -3.50 -25.82
CA GLY A 1101 -18.09 -4.58 -25.74
C GLY A 1101 -16.85 -4.24 -24.92
N LEU A 1102 -16.36 -3.00 -24.97
CA LEU A 1102 -15.23 -2.51 -24.18
C LEU A 1102 -15.58 -2.39 -22.69
N LYS A 1103 -16.81 -1.98 -22.36
CA LYS A 1103 -17.29 -1.89 -20.98
C LYS A 1103 -17.33 -3.25 -20.28
N VAL A 1104 -17.68 -4.32 -20.99
CA VAL A 1104 -17.60 -5.72 -20.49
C VAL A 1104 -16.16 -6.17 -20.25
N ARG A 1105 -15.19 -5.54 -20.94
CA ARG A 1105 -13.75 -5.73 -20.72
C ARG A 1105 -13.14 -4.76 -19.71
N GLU A 1106 -13.95 -4.00 -18.96
CA GLU A 1106 -13.50 -2.94 -18.04
C GLU A 1106 -12.54 -1.93 -18.70
N TYR A 1107 -12.68 -1.74 -20.02
CA TYR A 1107 -11.77 -0.99 -20.91
C TYR A 1107 -10.31 -1.49 -20.90
N GLU A 1108 -10.05 -2.72 -20.44
CA GLU A 1108 -8.73 -3.38 -20.48
C GLU A 1108 -8.51 -4.18 -21.77
N LEU A 1109 -7.44 -3.88 -22.50
CA LEU A 1109 -6.94 -4.69 -23.64
C LEU A 1109 -5.45 -5.01 -23.47
N ARG A 1110 -4.96 -6.14 -24.00
CA ARG A 1110 -3.51 -6.44 -23.96
C ARG A 1110 -2.81 -5.91 -25.20
N LYS A 1111 -1.51 -5.62 -25.09
CA LYS A 1111 -0.66 -5.24 -26.25
C LYS A 1111 -0.67 -6.26 -27.41
N ASN A 1112 -1.07 -7.51 -27.16
CA ASN A 1112 -1.20 -8.56 -28.17
C ASN A 1112 -2.56 -8.54 -28.91
N ASN A 1113 -3.55 -7.77 -28.45
CA ASN A 1113 -4.84 -7.59 -29.14
C ASN A 1113 -4.76 -6.62 -30.35
N PHE A 1114 -3.69 -5.83 -30.44
CA PHE A 1114 -3.44 -4.86 -31.52
C PHE A 1114 -2.50 -5.45 -32.57
N SER A 1115 -2.80 -5.26 -33.86
CA SER A 1115 -1.99 -5.72 -34.99
C SER A 1115 -1.00 -4.66 -35.48
N ASP A 1116 0.07 -5.11 -36.14
CA ASP A 1116 1.09 -4.25 -36.77
C ASP A 1116 0.57 -3.49 -38.01
N THR A 1117 -0.70 -3.74 -38.37
CA THR A 1117 -1.49 -3.04 -39.40
C THR A 1117 -2.44 -1.98 -38.82
N GLY A 1118 -2.41 -1.72 -37.50
CA GLY A 1118 -3.20 -0.68 -36.86
C GLY A 1118 -4.67 -1.03 -36.60
N ASN A 1119 -5.01 -2.32 -36.61
CA ASN A 1119 -6.32 -2.83 -36.24
C ASN A 1119 -6.25 -3.50 -34.85
N PHE A 1120 -7.37 -3.75 -34.18
CA PHE A 1120 -7.36 -4.50 -32.94
C PHE A 1120 -8.62 -5.34 -32.76
N GLY A 1121 -8.55 -6.40 -31.95
CA GLY A 1121 -9.70 -7.26 -31.71
C GLY A 1121 -9.64 -8.00 -30.38
N PHE A 1122 -10.81 -8.34 -29.85
CA PHE A 1122 -10.98 -9.01 -28.57
C PHE A 1122 -12.24 -9.88 -28.57
N GLY A 1123 -12.14 -11.06 -27.96
CA GLY A 1123 -13.31 -11.89 -27.67
C GLY A 1123 -13.98 -11.48 -26.35
N ILE A 1124 -15.29 -11.65 -26.28
CA ILE A 1124 -16.08 -11.70 -25.04
C ILE A 1124 -16.53 -13.15 -24.85
N GLN A 1125 -16.63 -13.65 -23.61
CA GLN A 1125 -16.97 -15.05 -23.33
C GLN A 1125 -18.49 -15.31 -23.30
N GLU A 1126 -19.29 -14.32 -22.91
CA GLU A 1126 -20.76 -14.40 -22.90
C GLU A 1126 -21.35 -13.19 -23.63
N HIS A 1127 -22.37 -13.41 -24.47
CA HIS A 1127 -23.04 -12.33 -25.21
C HIS A 1127 -24.14 -11.64 -24.39
N ILE A 1128 -24.40 -12.12 -23.18
CA ILE A 1128 -25.42 -11.61 -22.25
C ILE A 1128 -25.03 -10.20 -21.77
N ASP A 1129 -23.74 -9.99 -21.50
CA ASP A 1129 -23.19 -8.75 -20.95
C ASP A 1129 -23.34 -7.53 -21.90
N LEU A 1130 -23.70 -7.78 -23.16
CA LEU A 1130 -24.04 -6.76 -24.17
C LEU A 1130 -25.50 -6.29 -24.11
N GLY A 1131 -26.31 -6.84 -23.20
CA GLY A 1131 -27.71 -6.45 -22.97
C GLY A 1131 -28.76 -7.31 -23.69
N ILE A 1132 -28.39 -8.47 -24.25
CA ILE A 1132 -29.34 -9.40 -24.88
C ILE A 1132 -30.00 -10.26 -23.79
N LYS A 1133 -31.30 -10.55 -23.92
CA LYS A 1133 -31.96 -11.58 -23.10
C LYS A 1133 -31.33 -12.95 -23.37
N TYR A 1134 -30.76 -13.57 -22.33
CA TYR A 1134 -30.16 -14.91 -22.43
C TYR A 1134 -31.21 -15.97 -22.78
N ASP A 1135 -31.02 -16.62 -23.93
CA ASP A 1135 -31.77 -17.81 -24.33
C ASP A 1135 -30.83 -19.03 -24.32
N PRO A 1136 -30.92 -19.92 -23.30
CA PRO A 1136 -30.04 -21.07 -23.19
C PRO A 1136 -30.23 -22.11 -24.31
N SER A 1137 -31.28 -22.01 -25.13
CA SER A 1137 -31.45 -22.88 -26.30
C SER A 1137 -30.45 -22.57 -27.42
N ILE A 1138 -29.82 -21.39 -27.41
CA ILE A 1138 -28.89 -20.96 -28.47
C ILE A 1138 -27.58 -21.75 -28.38
N GLY A 1139 -27.07 -21.99 -27.17
CA GLY A 1139 -25.90 -22.86 -26.93
C GLY A 1139 -24.58 -22.36 -27.52
N ILE A 1140 -24.44 -21.04 -27.73
CA ILE A 1140 -23.26 -20.38 -28.29
C ILE A 1140 -22.57 -19.57 -27.19
N TYR A 1141 -21.31 -19.89 -26.93
CA TYR A 1141 -20.48 -19.23 -25.94
C TYR A 1141 -19.41 -18.40 -26.65
N GLY A 1142 -19.48 -17.09 -26.48
CA GLY A 1142 -18.52 -16.11 -26.98
C GLY A 1142 -18.92 -15.36 -28.26
N LEU A 1143 -18.28 -14.19 -28.43
CA LEU A 1143 -18.41 -13.29 -29.58
C LEU A 1143 -17.09 -12.53 -29.76
N ASP A 1144 -16.52 -12.56 -30.97
CA ASP A 1144 -15.28 -11.84 -31.28
C ASP A 1144 -15.56 -10.49 -31.96
N PHE A 1145 -14.90 -9.44 -31.46
CA PHE A 1145 -14.92 -8.09 -32.00
C PHE A 1145 -13.60 -7.83 -32.74
N TYR A 1146 -13.68 -7.36 -33.99
CA TYR A 1146 -12.54 -6.92 -34.79
C TYR A 1146 -12.76 -5.49 -35.28
N VAL A 1147 -12.04 -4.54 -34.69
CA VAL A 1147 -12.07 -3.11 -35.03
C VAL A 1147 -11.04 -2.83 -36.12
N VAL A 1148 -11.51 -2.32 -37.25
CA VAL A 1148 -10.64 -1.87 -38.36
C VAL A 1148 -10.61 -0.35 -38.37
N LEU A 1149 -9.43 0.23 -38.12
CA LEU A 1149 -9.23 1.68 -38.17
C LEU A 1149 -8.92 2.16 -39.59
N GLY A 1150 -9.09 3.45 -39.84
CA GLY A 1150 -8.82 4.08 -41.14
C GLY A 1150 -8.68 5.60 -41.00
N ARG A 1151 -7.86 6.20 -41.87
CA ARG A 1151 -7.83 7.65 -42.11
C ARG A 1151 -8.79 8.02 -43.25
N PRO A 1152 -9.28 9.27 -43.33
CA PRO A 1152 -10.02 9.76 -44.50
C PRO A 1152 -9.23 9.62 -45.81
N GLY A 1153 -9.92 9.75 -46.96
CA GLY A 1153 -9.31 9.65 -48.30
C GLY A 1153 -8.92 8.24 -48.78
N PHE A 1154 -8.78 7.25 -47.88
CA PHE A 1154 -8.23 5.92 -48.21
C PHE A 1154 -8.93 5.22 -49.40
N SER A 1155 -10.27 5.29 -49.52
CA SER A 1155 -10.99 4.65 -50.63
C SER A 1155 -10.78 5.30 -52.01
N ILE A 1156 -10.25 6.53 -52.06
CA ILE A 1156 -9.83 7.19 -53.31
C ILE A 1156 -8.44 6.66 -53.72
N ALA A 1157 -7.57 6.37 -52.74
CA ALA A 1157 -6.34 5.62 -52.99
C ALA A 1157 -6.64 4.19 -53.44
N ASP A 1158 -7.50 3.44 -52.73
CA ASP A 1158 -7.91 2.07 -53.11
C ASP A 1158 -8.37 1.99 -54.59
N LYS A 1159 -9.18 2.97 -55.06
CA LYS A 1159 -9.61 3.07 -56.46
C LYS A 1159 -8.48 3.37 -57.45
N LYS A 1160 -7.43 4.09 -57.05
CA LYS A 1160 -6.22 4.31 -57.86
C LYS A 1160 -5.16 3.20 -57.74
N GLN A 1161 -5.26 2.31 -56.73
CA GLN A 1161 -4.18 1.39 -56.33
C GLN A 1161 -4.36 -0.08 -56.77
N LYS A 1162 -5.07 -0.36 -57.88
CA LYS A 1162 -5.12 -1.73 -58.44
C LYS A 1162 -3.75 -2.31 -58.88
N THR A 1163 -2.67 -1.51 -58.85
CA THR A 1163 -1.29 -1.94 -59.17
C THR A 1163 -0.20 -1.34 -58.24
N GLY A 1164 -0.52 -0.76 -57.06
CA GLY A 1164 0.44 0.03 -56.28
C GLY A 1164 0.43 -0.18 -54.75
N ARG A 1165 1.60 -0.10 -54.10
CA ARG A 1165 1.76 -0.21 -52.63
C ARG A 1165 1.19 1.03 -51.89
N ILE A 1166 0.57 0.81 -50.73
CA ILE A 1166 0.01 1.88 -49.87
C ILE A 1166 1.10 2.89 -49.46
N GLY A 1167 0.83 4.17 -49.66
CA GLY A 1167 1.76 5.25 -49.32
C GLY A 1167 1.94 5.44 -47.81
N PHE A 1168 3.19 5.60 -47.35
CA PHE A 1168 3.60 5.66 -45.95
C PHE A 1168 2.72 6.56 -45.05
N ARG A 1169 2.32 7.74 -45.54
CA ARG A 1169 1.50 8.73 -44.80
C ARG A 1169 0.05 8.27 -44.49
N HIS A 1170 -0.43 7.19 -45.10
CA HIS A 1170 -1.74 6.58 -44.83
C HIS A 1170 -1.67 5.21 -44.14
N ARG A 1171 -0.46 4.68 -43.88
CA ARG A 1171 -0.29 3.40 -43.18
C ARG A 1171 -0.38 3.61 -41.67
N ILE A 1172 -1.45 3.08 -41.06
CA ILE A 1172 -1.64 3.06 -39.61
C ILE A 1172 -0.66 2.06 -38.98
N ARG A 1173 -0.14 2.37 -37.80
CA ARG A 1173 0.72 1.46 -37.01
C ARG A 1173 0.04 1.00 -35.72
N LYS A 1174 0.59 -0.06 -35.12
CA LYS A 1174 0.14 -0.62 -33.84
C LYS A 1174 0.13 0.42 -32.72
N GLU A 1175 1.17 1.24 -32.65
CA GLU A 1175 1.35 2.28 -31.64
C GLU A 1175 0.30 3.40 -31.78
N GLU A 1176 -0.08 3.73 -33.02
CA GLU A 1176 -1.13 4.72 -33.29
C GLU A 1176 -2.51 4.19 -32.86
N ALA A 1177 -2.82 2.93 -33.14
CA ALA A 1177 -4.07 2.28 -32.71
C ALA A 1177 -4.17 2.15 -31.18
N MET A 1178 -3.04 1.86 -30.52
CA MET A 1178 -2.94 1.84 -29.05
C MET A 1178 -3.18 3.22 -28.44
N ARG A 1179 -2.53 4.27 -28.95
CA ARG A 1179 -2.77 5.66 -28.49
C ARG A 1179 -4.21 6.10 -28.73
N TRP A 1180 -4.78 5.79 -29.89
CA TRP A 1180 -6.17 6.13 -30.21
C TRP A 1180 -7.16 5.47 -29.25
N PHE A 1181 -6.93 4.21 -28.87
CA PHE A 1181 -7.73 3.52 -27.85
C PHE A 1181 -7.60 4.19 -26.47
N GLN A 1182 -6.38 4.55 -26.06
CA GLN A 1182 -6.12 5.27 -24.81
C GLN A 1182 -6.75 6.67 -24.79
N GLN A 1183 -6.77 7.38 -25.93
CA GLN A 1183 -7.26 8.76 -26.04
C GLN A 1183 -8.78 8.87 -26.25
N LYS A 1184 -9.43 7.93 -26.94
CA LYS A 1184 -10.89 7.98 -27.19
C LYS A 1184 -11.73 7.31 -26.09
N TYR A 1185 -11.16 6.37 -25.33
CA TYR A 1185 -11.91 5.54 -24.37
C TYR A 1185 -11.22 5.38 -23.00
N ASP A 1186 -10.22 6.20 -22.66
CA ASP A 1186 -9.39 6.10 -21.44
C ASP A 1186 -8.82 4.69 -21.18
N GLY A 1187 -8.64 3.90 -22.25
CA GLY A 1187 -8.48 2.46 -22.19
C GLY A 1187 -7.14 1.99 -21.61
N ILE A 1188 -7.19 1.05 -20.66
CA ILE A 1188 -6.01 0.50 -20.00
C ILE A 1188 -5.38 -0.56 -20.89
N ILE A 1189 -4.11 -0.36 -21.28
CA ILE A 1189 -3.37 -1.36 -22.07
C ILE A 1189 -2.45 -2.18 -21.16
N LEU A 1190 -2.84 -3.43 -20.93
CA LEU A 1190 -2.05 -4.41 -20.19
C LEU A 1190 -0.86 -4.94 -21.02
N PRO A 1191 0.27 -5.30 -20.37
CA PRO A 1191 1.38 -5.96 -21.05
C PRO A 1191 0.96 -7.30 -21.67
N GLY A 1192 1.75 -7.76 -22.64
CA GLY A 1192 1.62 -9.11 -23.19
C GLY A 1192 1.90 -10.19 -22.13
N LYS A 1193 1.37 -11.39 -22.35
CA LYS A 1193 1.95 -12.62 -21.78
C LYS A 1193 3.23 -12.96 -22.55
#